data_AF-A0A3M1SVR5-F1
#
_entry.id   AF-A0A3M1SVR5-F1
#
_cell.length_a   1.000
_cell.length_b   1.000
_cell.length_c   1.000
_cell.angle_alpha   90.00
_cell.angle_beta   90.00
_cell.angle_gamma   90.00
#
_symmetry.space_group_name_H-M   'P 1'
#
loop_
_entity.id
_entity.type
_entity.pdbx_description
1 polymer ?
#
loop_
_entity_poly.entity_id
_entity_poly.type
_entity_poly.pdbx_seq_one_letter_code
_entity_poly.pdbx_strand_id
1 'polypeptide(L)'
;MSVPTTLPPARCLLALSLLLCYGLVGPAPAQEGSAAEPTFGFEFEFAGQGNRIVRFEDMPWSNYERLMRQVVEHYGGDPSTIRRVDFEVETGNLERYPSGRRRLFRAEWTDPHGRTWQIVPEFVASTGYDGYELVSPPLDDPRELEAVLERVRGSGLVREGLRSGVHLTVEGRGLVTPSGDARALVNLILLHENIEPALRRLFDPVRGGGPNNRFARSLAHDHPGLLEALDRLPPAERTRENVEQIFRRYQIAEERLQGVDAEAPATRKRPWKYRSLNLAKVLGLNPEVASGREGLVEFRMFDLGDGEAHRAQAEVYRRLVRRAQELAAEGVDVRYEPRAPAGPGGDWVAANTAPGAAEARAEVAEALERIGLEPERFRALIERNVRGRGVPSYAEAVAEADRLARGRPTHGDAPFTYGFELEGRGSGLVNIFRPTDAEVDARWDGMSEAERRAYYEQVVGNNHRSVQEHFRPNPAVEWLDPYWYVEGTGNWEIHSKVFESVDEVARAMREAKRLTRGSAKGFHLHLRDNGVDLEALRAKGAQFADFLERAGNWVWLERAARLRTYISMNTWSNARPNERIVDSWEQVRSSSRSTLRLKHAGPDYLDVEIRGLTLFVEDIERLARIVTEKLRTLDFGPWEAGDNRLETSRSLREHVEEILRETEGRRLTPEQAEVLDRFGTLGNAHTRRNLLTPFLPWEREAALPPTVRRELRFQKEDYARGLLGMADRVLEGRYGPPEAFDRAEVERQLRYRVKQWARSNGLREGLFASLLPRREAERSASFAPARRGAAASGPVPVSSERLAREVFEAVREAALERSRRTLEVLPPGPVADALREGQRRLRDARLELTPAGGVEAEAGADGRVRVGAGLLRELDTRARGLRPEERPAFRRRALGLVLAHELAHTAGTRAERAADAEAVHTLRVSRLARVDGVDRPLNRRELRETLALFERPAGASWSENLVWRLRRLARYGTSSGREAALRRAVDRAWRSSPPAREGLPLERAGSSERARAFGEVPRRAFGREGFGERSPLRGEGILGLFEGRLLRRAAERSLRREREARR
;
A
#
# COMPACT_ATOMS: atom_id res chain seq x y z
N MET A 1 -41.59 -98.66 44.63
CA MET A 1 -41.41 -97.99 45.93
C MET A 1 -40.60 -96.73 45.66
N SER A 2 -41.24 -95.61 45.30
CA SER A 2 -41.74 -94.55 46.21
C SER A 2 -40.55 -93.80 46.84
N VAL A 3 -40.34 -92.47 46.75
CA VAL A 3 -41.21 -91.27 46.87
C VAL A 3 -40.22 -90.09 47.22
N PRO A 4 -40.51 -88.77 47.15
CA PRO A 4 -41.02 -87.98 46.03
C PRO A 4 -40.36 -86.54 45.95
N THR A 5 -40.83 -85.78 44.96
CA THR A 5 -41.12 -84.33 44.82
C THR A 5 -40.83 -83.23 45.89
N THR A 6 -40.74 -82.00 45.35
CA THR A 6 -41.40 -80.69 45.69
C THR A 6 -40.59 -79.50 46.29
N LEU A 7 -40.39 -78.48 45.43
CA LEU A 7 -40.71 -77.01 45.52
C LEU A 7 -40.19 -76.15 46.71
N PRO A 8 -40.17 -74.79 46.63
CA PRO A 8 -39.88 -73.85 45.50
C PRO A 8 -38.97 -72.65 45.89
N PRO A 9 -38.55 -71.79 44.93
CA PRO A 9 -37.81 -70.55 45.17
C PRO A 9 -38.73 -69.32 45.27
N ALA A 10 -38.67 -68.57 46.37
CA ALA A 10 -39.52 -67.38 46.57
C ALA A 10 -38.82 -66.15 47.18
N ARG A 11 -37.48 -66.04 47.17
CA ARG A 11 -36.82 -64.84 47.75
C ARG A 11 -35.73 -64.16 46.91
N CYS A 12 -35.40 -64.66 45.72
CA CYS A 12 -34.44 -63.96 44.83
C CYS A 12 -35.09 -63.11 43.73
N LEU A 13 -36.41 -63.18 43.51
CA LEU A 13 -37.08 -62.41 42.45
C LEU A 13 -37.53 -61.00 42.88
N LEU A 14 -37.75 -60.72 44.17
CA LEU A 14 -38.22 -59.40 44.60
C LEU A 14 -37.13 -58.31 44.56
N ALA A 15 -35.85 -58.68 44.66
CA ALA A 15 -34.74 -57.73 44.56
C ALA A 15 -34.37 -57.39 43.10
N LEU A 16 -34.66 -58.29 42.13
CA LEU A 16 -34.43 -58.01 40.71
C LEU A 16 -35.59 -57.25 40.06
N SER A 17 -36.83 -57.44 40.53
CA SER A 17 -38.00 -56.69 40.02
C SER A 17 -38.05 -55.23 40.50
N LEU A 18 -37.48 -54.91 41.67
CA LEU A 18 -37.44 -53.53 42.17
C LEU A 18 -36.28 -52.69 41.60
N LEU A 19 -35.25 -53.33 41.03
CA LEU A 19 -34.17 -52.64 40.30
C LEU A 19 -34.47 -52.44 38.80
N LEU A 20 -35.43 -53.17 38.24
CA LEU A 20 -35.88 -53.02 36.85
C LEU A 20 -37.10 -52.08 36.69
N CYS A 21 -37.73 -51.62 37.78
CA CYS A 21 -38.86 -50.69 37.75
C CYS A 21 -38.54 -49.24 38.20
N TYR A 22 -37.27 -48.91 38.49
CA TYR A 22 -36.79 -47.51 38.61
C TYR A 22 -35.99 -47.06 37.36
N GLY A 23 -36.29 -47.65 36.22
CA GLY A 23 -36.05 -47.04 34.92
C GLY A 23 -37.04 -45.90 34.69
N LEU A 24 -36.82 -44.76 35.33
CA LEU A 24 -37.41 -43.45 35.02
C LEU A 24 -36.57 -42.33 35.65
N VAL A 25 -35.23 -42.40 35.50
CA VAL A 25 -34.48 -41.16 35.29
C VAL A 25 -34.73 -40.84 33.81
N GLY A 26 -35.82 -40.13 33.55
CA GLY A 26 -35.98 -39.50 32.24
C GLY A 26 -34.70 -38.72 31.92
N PRO A 27 -34.34 -38.51 30.65
CA PRO A 27 -33.35 -37.48 30.34
C PRO A 27 -33.80 -36.26 31.16
N ALA A 28 -32.93 -35.76 32.06
CA ALA A 28 -33.16 -34.48 32.71
C ALA A 28 -33.71 -33.59 31.60
N PRO A 29 -34.95 -33.03 31.74
CA PRO A 29 -35.61 -32.38 30.62
C PRO A 29 -34.55 -31.54 29.98
N ALA A 30 -34.15 -31.91 28.76
CA ALA A 30 -33.23 -31.11 28.00
C ALA A 30 -33.91 -29.76 28.09
N GLN A 31 -33.31 -28.83 28.84
CA GLN A 31 -33.92 -27.54 29.02
C GLN A 31 -34.07 -27.10 27.57
N GLU A 32 -35.30 -27.11 27.09
CA GLU A 32 -35.76 -26.30 25.98
C GLU A 32 -35.70 -24.84 26.47
N GLY A 33 -34.59 -24.44 27.11
CA GLY A 33 -34.03 -23.14 26.88
C GLY A 33 -33.81 -23.14 25.39
N SER A 34 -34.57 -22.27 24.71
CA SER A 34 -34.35 -21.89 23.32
C SER A 34 -32.89 -22.12 23.00
N ALA A 35 -32.56 -22.92 21.98
CA ALA A 35 -31.19 -23.17 21.56
C ALA A 35 -30.51 -21.81 21.35
N ALA A 36 -29.96 -21.27 22.44
CA ALA A 36 -29.40 -19.95 22.50
C ALA A 36 -28.19 -20.10 21.61
N GLU A 37 -28.11 -19.21 20.62
CA GLU A 37 -27.14 -19.34 19.55
C GLU A 37 -25.75 -19.63 20.14
N PRO A 38 -24.95 -20.47 19.46
CA PRO A 38 -23.63 -20.85 19.94
C PRO A 38 -22.81 -19.61 20.32
N THR A 39 -22.45 -19.62 21.58
CA THR A 39 -21.74 -18.59 22.34
C THR A 39 -20.32 -18.45 21.76
N PHE A 40 -19.93 -17.24 21.35
CA PHE A 40 -18.61 -16.98 20.75
C PHE A 40 -17.73 -16.14 21.67
N GLY A 41 -16.46 -16.49 21.80
CA GLY A 41 -15.47 -15.71 22.56
C GLY A 41 -14.56 -14.95 21.61
N PHE A 42 -14.12 -13.77 22.01
CA PHE A 42 -13.06 -13.07 21.30
C PHE A 42 -11.85 -12.88 22.19
N GLU A 43 -10.69 -12.94 21.55
CA GLU A 43 -9.42 -12.58 22.17
C GLU A 43 -8.87 -11.36 21.43
N PHE A 44 -8.64 -10.27 22.16
CA PHE A 44 -8.03 -9.06 21.62
C PHE A 44 -6.66 -8.89 22.22
N GLU A 45 -5.65 -9.06 21.39
CA GLU A 45 -4.30 -8.72 21.74
C GLU A 45 -4.15 -7.20 21.69
N PHE A 46 -3.54 -6.60 22.70
CA PHE A 46 -3.24 -5.18 22.78
C PHE A 46 -1.75 -4.97 23.05
N ALA A 47 -1.20 -3.91 22.45
CA ALA A 47 0.06 -3.35 22.92
C ALA A 47 -0.23 -2.28 23.98
N GLY A 48 0.49 -2.29 25.10
CA GLY A 48 0.39 -1.25 26.12
C GLY A 48 0.76 0.16 25.62
N GLN A 49 0.34 1.19 26.35
CA GLN A 49 0.60 2.61 26.03
C GLN A 49 2.11 2.86 25.79
N GLY A 50 2.44 3.39 24.61
CA GLY A 50 3.80 3.82 24.22
C GLY A 50 4.67 2.80 23.49
N ASN A 51 4.13 1.68 22.97
CA ASN A 51 4.92 0.58 22.36
C ASN A 51 6.11 0.12 23.23
N ARG A 52 6.12 0.49 24.52
CA ARG A 52 7.06 -0.08 25.46
C ARG A 52 6.52 -1.45 25.75
N ILE A 53 7.07 -2.36 24.99
CA ILE A 53 6.98 -3.72 25.38
C ILE A 53 7.85 -3.85 26.63
N VAL A 54 7.18 -3.82 27.77
CA VAL A 54 7.78 -4.01 29.09
C VAL A 54 8.03 -5.49 29.28
N ARG A 55 9.07 -5.85 30.02
CA ARG A 55 9.19 -7.23 30.51
C ARG A 55 7.98 -7.49 31.39
N PHE A 56 7.47 -8.71 31.37
CA PHE A 56 6.37 -9.13 32.21
C PHE A 56 6.52 -8.69 33.68
N GLU A 57 7.73 -8.83 34.23
CA GLU A 57 8.06 -8.43 35.60
C GLU A 57 7.83 -6.94 35.88
N ASP A 58 7.93 -6.11 34.83
CA ASP A 58 7.83 -4.66 34.89
C ASP A 58 6.40 -4.16 34.60
N MET A 59 5.45 -5.04 34.26
CA MET A 59 4.06 -4.65 34.05
C MET A 59 3.35 -4.47 35.40
N PRO A 60 2.91 -3.24 35.75
CA PRO A 60 2.23 -3.03 37.02
C PRO A 60 0.79 -3.54 36.96
N TRP A 61 0.32 -4.14 38.06
CA TRP A 61 -1.08 -4.56 38.25
C TRP A 61 -2.08 -3.44 37.91
N SER A 62 -1.73 -2.18 38.20
CA SER A 62 -2.55 -1.02 37.89
C SER A 62 -2.94 -0.91 36.41
N ASN A 63 -2.14 -1.45 35.48
CA ASN A 63 -2.51 -1.44 34.07
C ASN A 63 -3.63 -2.45 33.77
N TYR A 64 -3.52 -3.67 34.28
CA TYR A 64 -4.56 -4.71 34.16
C TYR A 64 -5.86 -4.24 34.80
N GLU A 65 -5.76 -3.65 36.00
CA GLU A 65 -6.91 -3.11 36.71
C GLU A 65 -7.57 -1.97 35.94
N ARG A 66 -6.80 -0.99 35.42
CA ARG A 66 -7.36 0.12 34.67
C ARG A 66 -7.98 -0.31 33.32
N LEU A 67 -7.45 -1.36 32.68
CA LEU A 67 -8.05 -1.94 31.47
C LEU A 67 -9.34 -2.67 31.80
N MET A 68 -9.32 -3.56 32.80
CA MET A 68 -10.51 -4.30 33.23
C MET A 68 -11.59 -3.34 33.74
N ARG A 69 -11.23 -2.22 34.38
CA ARG A 69 -12.15 -1.16 34.79
C ARG A 69 -13.03 -0.65 33.64
N GLN A 70 -12.49 -0.55 32.42
CA GLN A 70 -13.30 -0.14 31.26
C GLN A 70 -14.38 -1.16 30.91
N VAL A 71 -14.09 -2.45 31.09
CA VAL A 71 -15.05 -3.54 30.92
C VAL A 71 -16.10 -3.49 32.04
N VAL A 72 -15.66 -3.39 33.29
CA VAL A 72 -16.56 -3.32 34.45
C VAL A 72 -17.53 -2.15 34.36
N GLU A 73 -17.02 -0.95 34.06
CA GLU A 73 -17.81 0.27 33.89
C GLU A 73 -18.72 0.22 32.67
N HIS A 74 -18.41 -0.59 31.65
CA HIS A 74 -19.30 -0.82 30.50
C HIS A 74 -20.61 -1.47 30.92
N TYR A 75 -20.54 -2.43 31.83
CA TYR A 75 -21.67 -3.19 32.35
C TYR A 75 -22.30 -2.60 33.62
N GLY A 76 -21.87 -1.41 34.04
CA GLY A 76 -22.34 -0.79 35.28
C GLY A 76 -21.92 -1.54 36.54
N GLY A 77 -20.87 -2.36 36.48
CA GLY A 77 -20.29 -3.04 37.64
C GLY A 77 -19.42 -2.11 38.49
N ASP A 78 -19.01 -2.60 39.67
CA ASP A 78 -18.09 -1.90 40.57
C ASP A 78 -16.63 -2.31 40.30
N PRO A 79 -15.74 -1.39 39.89
CA PRO A 79 -14.32 -1.68 39.66
C PRO A 79 -13.58 -2.27 40.87
N SER A 80 -14.07 -2.12 42.11
CA SER A 80 -13.45 -2.76 43.28
C SER A 80 -13.64 -4.28 43.29
N THR A 81 -14.50 -4.82 42.42
CA THR A 81 -14.74 -6.26 42.28
C THR A 81 -13.76 -6.94 41.31
N ILE A 82 -12.84 -6.18 40.69
CA ILE A 82 -11.78 -6.73 39.84
C ILE A 82 -10.84 -7.57 40.70
N ARG A 83 -10.64 -8.83 40.29
CA ARG A 83 -9.78 -9.78 41.00
C ARG A 83 -8.44 -9.91 40.31
N ARG A 84 -7.36 -9.82 41.11
CA ARG A 84 -6.04 -10.29 40.70
C ARG A 84 -5.95 -11.79 40.90
N VAL A 85 -5.61 -12.52 39.84
CA VAL A 85 -5.38 -13.96 39.90
C VAL A 85 -3.94 -14.24 39.50
N ASP A 86 -3.11 -14.64 40.47
CA ASP A 86 -1.75 -15.08 40.21
C ASP A 86 -1.77 -16.53 39.68
N PHE A 87 -0.89 -16.84 38.72
CA PHE A 87 -0.73 -18.19 38.17
C PHE A 87 0.73 -18.44 37.80
N GLU A 88 1.12 -19.70 37.63
CA GLU A 88 2.44 -20.06 37.11
C GLU A 88 2.33 -20.65 35.71
N VAL A 89 3.22 -20.23 34.81
CA VAL A 89 3.35 -20.83 33.49
C VAL A 89 4.80 -21.15 33.19
N GLU A 90 5.03 -22.26 32.50
CA GLU A 90 6.32 -22.60 31.96
C GLU A 90 6.60 -21.74 30.72
N THR A 91 7.60 -20.87 30.80
CA THR A 91 8.05 -20.05 29.68
C THR A 91 9.16 -20.78 28.92
N GLY A 92 8.97 -20.97 27.62
CA GLY A 92 9.93 -21.65 26.74
C GLY A 92 10.28 -20.81 25.53
N ASN A 93 11.57 -20.64 25.27
CA ASN A 93 12.15 -20.15 24.02
C ASN A 93 11.58 -18.80 23.51
N LEU A 94 12.15 -17.73 24.06
CA LEU A 94 12.32 -16.44 23.39
C LEU A 94 13.83 -16.25 23.31
N GLU A 95 14.39 -15.92 22.15
CA GLU A 95 15.84 -15.70 21.90
C GLU A 95 16.56 -14.73 22.88
N ARG A 96 15.83 -14.17 23.86
CA ARG A 96 16.27 -13.20 24.87
C ARG A 96 15.99 -13.58 26.33
N TYR A 97 15.24 -14.64 26.64
CA TYR A 97 14.87 -14.98 28.03
C TYR A 97 15.17 -16.44 28.40
N PRO A 98 15.70 -16.72 29.61
CA PRO A 98 15.89 -18.08 30.08
C PRO A 98 14.54 -18.80 30.24
N SER A 99 14.52 -20.06 29.84
CA SER A 99 13.41 -20.99 30.07
C SER A 99 13.18 -21.24 31.56
N GLY A 100 11.91 -21.40 31.96
CA GLY A 100 11.55 -21.72 33.35
C GLY A 100 10.11 -21.38 33.72
N ARG A 101 9.66 -21.83 34.90
CA ARG A 101 8.37 -21.45 35.48
C ARG A 101 8.42 -19.99 35.94
N ARG A 102 7.43 -19.20 35.54
CA ARG A 102 7.27 -17.81 35.98
C ARG A 102 5.92 -17.63 36.66
N ARG A 103 5.92 -16.87 37.74
CA ARG A 103 4.71 -16.43 38.41
C ARG A 103 4.22 -15.15 37.73
N LEU A 104 3.02 -15.21 37.20
CA LEU A 104 2.35 -14.17 36.45
C LEU A 104 1.02 -13.86 37.13
N PHE A 105 0.30 -12.89 36.59
CA PHE A 105 -1.04 -12.58 37.05
C PHE A 105 -1.94 -12.13 35.90
N ARG A 106 -3.25 -12.27 36.09
CA ARG A 106 -4.30 -11.75 35.21
C ARG A 106 -5.33 -10.98 36.02
N ALA A 107 -6.04 -10.05 35.38
CA ALA A 107 -7.24 -9.48 35.95
C ALA A 107 -8.45 -10.31 35.53
N GLU A 108 -9.32 -10.63 36.48
CA GLU A 108 -10.59 -11.30 36.24
C GLU A 108 -11.74 -10.47 36.79
N TRP A 109 -12.87 -10.52 36.09
CA TRP A 109 -14.11 -9.95 36.58
C TRP A 109 -15.31 -10.74 36.06
N THR A 110 -16.31 -10.96 36.91
CA THR A 110 -17.56 -11.63 36.52
C THR A 110 -18.65 -10.60 36.35
N ASP A 111 -19.26 -10.57 35.17
CA ASP A 111 -20.30 -9.62 34.84
C ASP A 111 -21.67 -9.97 35.47
N PRO A 112 -22.67 -9.08 35.42
CA PRO A 112 -23.99 -9.34 36.00
C PRO A 112 -24.72 -10.55 35.42
N HIS A 113 -24.29 -11.08 34.27
CA HIS A 113 -24.83 -12.28 33.65
C HIS A 113 -24.08 -13.55 34.10
N GLY A 114 -23.12 -13.44 35.02
CA GLY A 114 -22.32 -14.55 35.51
C GLY A 114 -21.18 -14.95 34.56
N ARG A 115 -20.84 -14.12 33.56
CA ARG A 115 -19.80 -14.43 32.58
C ARG A 115 -18.47 -13.82 33.02
N THR A 116 -17.36 -14.56 32.84
CA THR A 116 -16.03 -14.12 33.32
C THR A 116 -15.19 -13.50 32.21
N TRP A 117 -14.82 -12.24 32.40
CA TRP A 117 -13.88 -11.48 31.58
C TRP A 117 -12.47 -11.58 32.14
N GLN A 118 -11.47 -11.62 31.25
CA GLN A 118 -10.06 -11.67 31.68
C GLN A 118 -9.19 -10.68 30.88
N ILE A 119 -8.27 -10.00 31.57
CA ILE A 119 -7.09 -9.41 30.94
C ILE A 119 -5.91 -10.30 31.32
N VAL A 120 -5.44 -11.10 30.36
CA VAL A 120 -4.30 -11.99 30.52
C VAL A 120 -3.08 -11.37 29.83
N PRO A 121 -1.86 -11.79 30.16
CA PRO A 121 -0.72 -11.48 29.31
C PRO A 121 -0.74 -12.23 27.98
N GLU A 122 -0.22 -11.61 26.91
CA GLU A 122 0.06 -12.29 25.65
C GLU A 122 1.56 -12.43 25.39
N PHE A 123 1.97 -13.64 25.02
CA PHE A 123 3.36 -13.99 24.70
C PHE A 123 3.61 -13.94 23.20
N VAL A 124 4.02 -12.78 22.68
CA VAL A 124 4.32 -12.63 21.24
C VAL A 124 5.70 -13.23 20.91
N ALA A 125 5.68 -14.51 20.53
CA ALA A 125 6.85 -15.38 20.30
C ALA A 125 7.95 -14.82 19.38
N SER A 126 7.63 -13.85 18.51
CA SER A 126 8.55 -13.35 17.47
C SER A 126 9.29 -12.07 17.83
N THR A 127 9.07 -11.48 19.01
CA THR A 127 9.67 -10.17 19.34
C THR A 127 10.37 -10.09 20.69
N GLY A 128 10.23 -11.09 21.56
CA GLY A 128 10.83 -11.06 22.91
C GLY A 128 10.15 -10.05 23.82
N TYR A 129 8.85 -9.88 23.65
CA TYR A 129 8.12 -8.70 24.04
C TYR A 129 6.66 -9.07 24.38
N ASP A 130 6.17 -8.65 25.56
CA ASP A 130 4.88 -8.98 26.17
C ASP A 130 3.77 -7.92 25.89
N GLY A 131 2.53 -8.38 25.68
CA GLY A 131 1.31 -7.56 25.49
C GLY A 131 0.18 -7.93 26.47
N TYR A 132 -0.98 -7.30 26.32
CA TYR A 132 -2.21 -7.71 27.03
C TYR A 132 -3.12 -8.48 26.07
N GLU A 133 -3.87 -9.46 26.54
CA GLU A 133 -4.97 -10.07 25.81
C GLU A 133 -6.24 -9.90 26.64
N LEU A 134 -7.22 -9.21 26.08
CA LEU A 134 -8.59 -9.23 26.61
C LEU A 134 -9.26 -10.48 26.07
N VAL A 135 -9.52 -11.41 26.98
CA VAL A 135 -10.30 -12.62 26.72
C VAL A 135 -11.72 -12.33 27.15
N SER A 136 -12.62 -12.23 26.18
CA SER A 136 -14.04 -12.14 26.48
C SER A 136 -14.57 -13.52 26.91
N PRO A 137 -15.58 -13.57 27.78
CA PRO A 137 -16.40 -14.77 27.87
C PRO A 137 -17.12 -14.98 26.53
N PRO A 138 -17.81 -16.11 26.38
CA PRO A 138 -18.70 -16.26 25.26
C PRO A 138 -19.83 -15.21 25.30
N LEU A 139 -20.09 -14.56 24.18
CA LEU A 139 -21.06 -13.48 24.00
C LEU A 139 -22.13 -13.87 22.99
N ASP A 140 -23.29 -13.22 23.09
CA ASP A 140 -24.43 -13.42 22.20
C ASP A 140 -24.47 -12.36 21.08
N ASP A 141 -24.04 -11.11 21.36
CA ASP A 141 -24.00 -10.02 20.39
C ASP A 141 -22.59 -9.42 20.25
N PRO A 142 -21.96 -9.45 19.06
CA PRO A 142 -20.64 -8.88 18.87
C PRO A 142 -20.59 -7.34 19.05
N ARG A 143 -21.74 -6.65 19.03
CA ARG A 143 -21.81 -5.20 19.35
C ARG A 143 -21.44 -4.89 20.79
N GLU A 144 -21.72 -5.83 21.68
CA GLU A 144 -21.40 -5.73 23.09
C GLU A 144 -19.88 -5.58 23.28
N LEU A 145 -19.15 -6.45 22.60
CA LEU A 145 -17.70 -6.42 22.56
C LEU A 145 -17.15 -5.17 21.88
N GLU A 146 -17.72 -4.75 20.75
CA GLU A 146 -17.30 -3.53 20.06
C GLU A 146 -17.37 -2.31 20.99
N ALA A 147 -18.43 -2.20 21.80
CA ALA A 147 -18.58 -1.13 22.77
C ALA A 147 -17.56 -1.21 23.92
N VAL A 148 -17.23 -2.42 24.38
CA VAL A 148 -16.14 -2.64 25.35
C VAL A 148 -14.79 -2.23 24.75
N LEU A 149 -14.50 -2.66 23.52
CA LEU A 149 -13.26 -2.33 22.82
C LEU A 149 -13.11 -0.84 22.59
N GLU A 150 -14.19 -0.14 22.22
CA GLU A 150 -14.13 1.30 22.00
C GLU A 150 -13.80 2.05 23.31
N ARG A 151 -14.32 1.59 24.45
CA ARG A 151 -13.94 2.12 25.76
C ARG A 151 -12.49 1.79 26.12
N VAL A 152 -12.09 0.54 25.90
CA VAL A 152 -10.72 0.07 26.13
C VAL A 152 -9.73 0.87 25.26
N ARG A 153 -10.04 1.13 23.99
CA ARG A 153 -9.29 2.03 23.09
C ARG A 153 -9.29 3.47 23.59
N GLY A 154 -10.46 3.98 23.98
CA GLY A 154 -10.65 5.33 24.51
C GLY A 154 -9.94 5.60 25.85
N SER A 155 -9.58 4.55 26.59
CA SER A 155 -8.86 4.65 27.87
C SER A 155 -7.43 5.20 27.74
N GLY A 156 -6.87 5.18 26.51
CA GLY A 156 -5.49 5.56 26.22
C GLY A 156 -4.44 4.57 26.75
N LEU A 157 -4.83 3.49 27.43
CA LEU A 157 -3.92 2.49 28.03
C LEU A 157 -3.44 1.43 27.06
N VAL A 158 -4.26 1.17 26.05
CA VAL A 158 -3.93 0.25 24.97
C VAL A 158 -3.92 0.99 23.66
N ARG A 159 -3.03 0.55 22.80
CA ARG A 159 -3.08 0.84 21.38
C ARG A 159 -3.33 -0.48 20.68
N GLU A 160 -4.11 -0.45 19.61
CA GLU A 160 -4.15 -1.57 18.68
C GLU A 160 -2.72 -1.76 18.19
N GLY A 161 -2.08 -2.82 18.71
CA GLY A 161 -0.65 -3.03 18.56
C GLY A 161 -0.29 -3.23 17.10
N LEU A 162 0.99 -3.13 16.77
CA LEU A 162 1.47 -3.43 15.42
C LEU A 162 1.29 -4.88 14.97
N ARG A 163 0.91 -5.73 15.92
CA ARG A 163 0.75 -7.18 15.79
C ARG A 163 -0.47 -7.69 16.57
N SER A 164 -1.41 -6.83 16.94
CA SER A 164 -2.61 -7.26 17.66
C SER A 164 -3.46 -8.16 16.76
N GLY A 165 -3.52 -9.45 17.08
CA GLY A 165 -4.50 -10.38 16.53
C GLY A 165 -5.86 -10.19 17.18
N VAL A 166 -6.91 -10.35 16.39
CA VAL A 166 -8.27 -10.62 16.90
C VAL A 166 -8.52 -12.11 16.65
N HIS A 167 -8.80 -12.87 17.69
CA HIS A 167 -9.23 -14.25 17.54
C HIS A 167 -10.73 -14.35 17.78
N LEU A 168 -11.40 -15.11 16.94
CA LEU A 168 -12.79 -15.51 17.13
C LEU A 168 -12.82 -16.99 17.48
N THR A 169 -13.23 -17.28 18.70
CA THR A 169 -13.49 -18.64 19.14
C THR A 169 -14.96 -18.98 18.92
N VAL A 170 -15.23 -20.02 18.15
CA VAL A 170 -16.56 -20.54 17.83
C VAL A 170 -16.71 -21.93 18.43
N GLU A 171 -17.89 -22.21 19.00
CA GLU A 171 -18.25 -23.55 19.47
C GLU A 171 -18.19 -24.56 18.32
N GLY A 172 -17.38 -25.60 18.50
CA GLY A 172 -17.04 -26.59 17.49
C GLY A 172 -17.33 -28.03 17.92
N ARG A 173 -18.00 -28.27 19.06
CA ARG A 173 -18.36 -29.62 19.54
C ARG A 173 -19.16 -30.44 18.52
N GLY A 174 -19.86 -29.79 17.58
CA GLY A 174 -20.55 -30.48 16.48
C GLY A 174 -19.66 -30.85 15.29
N LEU A 175 -18.38 -30.46 15.27
CA LEU A 175 -17.46 -30.76 14.17
C LEU A 175 -16.85 -32.16 14.26
N VAL A 176 -16.80 -32.71 15.46
CA VAL A 176 -16.39 -34.10 15.73
C VAL A 176 -17.43 -34.73 16.64
N THR A 177 -18.10 -35.78 16.18
CA THR A 177 -19.12 -36.47 16.98
C THR A 177 -18.47 -37.25 18.13
N PRO A 178 -19.23 -37.67 19.15
CA PRO A 178 -18.72 -38.54 20.21
C PRO A 178 -18.15 -39.88 19.70
N SER A 179 -18.58 -40.35 18.53
CA SER A 179 -18.04 -41.56 17.89
C SER A 179 -16.73 -41.32 17.15
N GLY A 180 -16.22 -40.08 17.15
CA GLY A 180 -15.01 -39.68 16.43
C GLY A 180 -15.21 -39.38 14.95
N ASP A 181 -16.45 -39.29 14.44
CA ASP A 181 -16.71 -38.85 13.06
C ASP A 181 -16.36 -37.37 12.94
N ALA A 182 -15.40 -37.06 12.07
CA ALA A 182 -14.84 -35.73 11.85
C ALA A 182 -15.13 -35.20 10.43
N ARG A 183 -16.15 -35.73 9.73
CA ARG A 183 -16.54 -35.23 8.39
C ARG A 183 -16.82 -33.73 8.38
N ALA A 184 -17.54 -33.22 9.37
CA ALA A 184 -17.81 -31.79 9.51
C ALA A 184 -16.52 -30.97 9.72
N LEU A 185 -15.56 -31.48 10.50
CA LEU A 185 -14.26 -30.84 10.65
C LEU A 185 -13.47 -30.79 9.34
N VAL A 186 -13.40 -31.89 8.59
CA VAL A 186 -12.72 -31.92 7.29
C VAL A 186 -13.38 -30.93 6.32
N ASN A 187 -14.71 -30.93 6.26
CA ASN A 187 -15.47 -29.98 5.46
C ASN A 187 -15.15 -28.53 5.85
N LEU A 188 -15.05 -28.21 7.14
CA LEU A 188 -14.70 -26.87 7.60
C LEU A 188 -13.31 -26.44 7.11
N ILE A 189 -12.31 -27.31 7.24
CA ILE A 189 -10.93 -27.02 6.84
C ILE A 189 -10.87 -26.72 5.34
N LEU A 190 -11.44 -27.61 4.52
CA LEU A 190 -11.41 -27.46 3.07
C LEU A 190 -12.25 -26.27 2.60
N LEU A 191 -13.44 -26.07 3.19
CA LEU A 191 -14.30 -24.94 2.86
C LEU A 191 -13.63 -23.61 3.19
N HIS A 192 -13.06 -23.47 4.40
CA HIS A 192 -12.32 -22.28 4.80
C HIS A 192 -11.15 -22.00 3.85
N GLU A 193 -10.34 -23.01 3.53
CA GLU A 193 -9.17 -22.82 2.66
C GLU A 193 -9.55 -22.53 1.20
N ASN A 194 -10.65 -23.07 0.68
CA ASN A 194 -11.13 -22.74 -0.68
C ASN A 194 -11.59 -21.27 -0.78
N ILE A 195 -12.33 -20.77 0.22
CA ILE A 195 -12.90 -19.42 0.15
C ILE A 195 -11.98 -18.32 0.69
N GLU A 196 -10.88 -18.66 1.36
CA GLU A 196 -9.98 -17.70 1.99
C GLU A 196 -9.56 -16.53 1.05
N PRO A 197 -9.14 -16.77 -0.21
CA PRO A 197 -8.81 -15.67 -1.13
C PRO A 197 -9.96 -14.66 -1.31
N ALA A 198 -11.19 -15.16 -1.42
CA ALA A 198 -12.39 -14.33 -1.52
C ALA A 198 -12.63 -13.55 -0.21
N LEU A 199 -12.43 -14.17 0.95
CA LEU A 199 -12.57 -13.49 2.25
C LEU A 199 -11.54 -12.37 2.41
N ARG A 200 -10.29 -12.57 2.00
CA ARG A 200 -9.29 -11.51 2.02
C ARG A 200 -9.64 -10.33 1.14
N ARG A 201 -10.28 -10.58 -0.01
CA ARG A 201 -10.78 -9.50 -0.87
C ARG A 201 -11.96 -8.79 -0.25
N LEU A 202 -12.89 -9.55 0.33
CA LEU A 202 -14.08 -9.01 0.97
C LEU A 202 -13.72 -8.08 2.12
N PHE A 203 -12.75 -8.48 2.95
CA PHE A 203 -12.39 -7.73 4.16
C PHE A 203 -11.20 -6.79 3.97
N ASP A 204 -10.38 -6.99 2.94
CA ASP A 204 -9.22 -6.15 2.61
C ASP A 204 -8.29 -5.90 3.81
N PRO A 205 -7.71 -6.96 4.43
CA PRO A 205 -6.94 -6.85 5.66
C PRO A 205 -5.90 -5.74 5.60
N VAL A 206 -5.87 -4.94 6.67
CA VAL A 206 -4.84 -3.94 6.93
C VAL A 206 -3.49 -4.66 7.11
N ARG A 207 -3.49 -5.78 7.85
CA ARG A 207 -2.34 -6.69 8.05
C ARG A 207 -2.70 -8.14 7.76
N GLY A 208 -1.69 -8.96 7.44
CA GLY A 208 -1.82 -10.42 7.42
C GLY A 208 -1.95 -11.10 6.06
N GLY A 209 -1.77 -10.39 4.95
CA GLY A 209 -1.82 -10.96 3.59
C GLY A 209 -0.48 -11.20 2.91
N GLY A 210 0.61 -10.54 3.35
CA GLY A 210 1.91 -10.76 2.76
C GLY A 210 2.44 -12.17 3.05
N PRO A 211 3.22 -12.79 2.15
CA PRO A 211 3.85 -14.11 2.36
C PRO A 211 4.77 -14.17 3.60
N ASN A 212 5.03 -13.03 4.23
CA ASN A 212 5.87 -12.88 5.41
C ASN A 212 5.09 -12.96 6.75
N ASN A 213 3.76 -12.76 6.79
CA ASN A 213 3.01 -12.86 8.05
C ASN A 213 2.58 -14.31 8.33
N ARG A 214 3.49 -15.10 8.92
CA ARG A 214 3.28 -16.51 9.24
C ARG A 214 2.04 -16.79 10.10
N PHE A 215 1.58 -15.83 10.91
CA PHE A 215 0.43 -15.98 11.82
C PHE A 215 -0.92 -16.05 11.11
N ALA A 216 -1.00 -15.56 9.86
CA ALA A 216 -2.21 -15.54 9.08
C ALA A 216 -2.05 -16.25 7.73
N ARG A 217 -0.95 -16.95 7.47
CA ARG A 217 -0.79 -17.71 6.22
C ARG A 217 -1.66 -18.97 6.23
N SER A 218 -2.37 -19.16 5.14
CA SER A 218 -3.30 -20.27 4.99
C SER A 218 -2.56 -21.60 4.81
N LEU A 219 -3.24 -22.71 5.13
CA LEU A 219 -2.71 -24.06 4.96
C LEU A 219 -2.47 -24.40 3.49
N ALA A 220 -3.32 -23.94 2.57
CA ALA A 220 -3.13 -24.20 1.15
C ALA A 220 -1.85 -23.58 0.57
N HIS A 221 -1.30 -22.53 1.20
CA HIS A 221 -0.01 -21.97 0.81
C HIS A 221 1.18 -22.78 1.34
N ASP A 222 1.18 -23.08 2.64
CA ASP A 222 2.33 -23.68 3.32
C ASP A 222 2.33 -25.22 3.31
N HIS A 223 1.14 -25.83 3.24
CA HIS A 223 0.89 -27.27 3.37
C HIS A 223 -0.16 -27.78 2.35
N PRO A 224 -0.02 -27.52 1.03
CA PRO A 224 -0.99 -28.00 0.05
C PRO A 224 -1.17 -29.53 0.09
N GLY A 225 -0.10 -30.29 0.35
CA GLY A 225 -0.16 -31.75 0.49
C GLY A 225 -0.98 -32.23 1.70
N LEU A 226 -1.10 -31.43 2.76
CA LEU A 226 -1.97 -31.74 3.90
C LEU A 226 -3.44 -31.69 3.47
N LEU A 227 -3.84 -30.64 2.73
CA LEU A 227 -5.21 -30.48 2.25
C LEU A 227 -5.58 -31.55 1.23
N GLU A 228 -4.65 -31.91 0.33
CA GLU A 228 -4.85 -33.05 -0.58
C GLU A 228 -5.05 -34.37 0.17
N ALA A 229 -4.32 -34.58 1.26
CA ALA A 229 -4.48 -35.79 2.07
C ALA A 229 -5.85 -35.85 2.76
N LEU A 230 -6.35 -34.71 3.26
CA LEU A 230 -7.69 -34.61 3.83
C LEU A 230 -8.78 -34.83 2.76
N ASP A 231 -8.61 -34.25 1.57
CA ASP A 231 -9.56 -34.40 0.46
C ASP A 231 -9.68 -35.84 -0.03
N ARG A 232 -8.55 -36.57 -0.06
CA ARG A 232 -8.50 -37.98 -0.48
C ARG A 232 -9.06 -38.97 0.54
N LEU A 233 -9.25 -38.58 1.81
CA LEU A 233 -9.84 -39.47 2.81
C LEU A 233 -11.28 -39.84 2.41
N PRO A 234 -11.58 -41.14 2.24
CA PRO A 234 -12.96 -41.61 2.07
C PRO A 234 -13.84 -41.14 3.22
N PRO A 235 -15.15 -40.90 3.01
CA PRO A 235 -16.00 -40.29 4.03
C PRO A 235 -16.07 -41.09 5.34
N ALA A 236 -16.04 -42.42 5.25
CA ALA A 236 -16.01 -43.33 6.40
C ALA A 236 -14.67 -43.28 7.18
N GLU A 237 -13.60 -42.83 6.54
CA GLU A 237 -12.27 -42.71 7.13
C GLU A 237 -11.97 -41.30 7.65
N ARG A 238 -12.90 -40.34 7.48
CA ARG A 238 -12.79 -38.97 8.03
C ARG A 238 -13.07 -38.98 9.53
N THR A 239 -12.28 -39.76 10.27
CA THR A 239 -12.32 -39.85 11.74
C THR A 239 -11.34 -38.87 12.35
N ARG A 240 -11.58 -38.49 13.62
CA ARG A 240 -10.67 -37.64 14.39
C ARG A 240 -9.23 -38.17 14.37
N GLU A 241 -9.06 -39.46 14.60
CA GLU A 241 -7.75 -40.11 14.62
C GLU A 241 -7.01 -39.97 13.29
N ASN A 242 -7.67 -40.25 12.17
CA ASN A 242 -7.04 -40.16 10.84
C ASN A 242 -6.68 -38.71 10.48
N VAL A 243 -7.54 -37.76 10.82
CA VAL A 243 -7.25 -36.33 10.63
C VAL A 243 -6.06 -35.90 11.49
N GLU A 244 -6.00 -36.31 12.76
CA GLU A 244 -4.85 -36.06 13.63
C GLU A 244 -3.55 -36.65 13.07
N GLN A 245 -3.58 -37.90 12.58
CA GLN A 245 -2.43 -38.56 11.98
C GLN A 245 -1.92 -37.80 10.74
N ILE A 246 -2.82 -37.27 9.90
CA ILE A 246 -2.45 -36.42 8.78
C ILE A 246 -1.72 -35.17 9.28
N PHE A 247 -2.27 -34.43 10.25
CA PHE A 247 -1.60 -33.24 10.79
C PHE A 247 -0.23 -33.57 11.42
N ARG A 248 -0.11 -34.67 12.16
CA ARG A 248 1.17 -35.13 12.74
C ARG A 248 2.22 -35.42 11.67
N ARG A 249 1.83 -35.97 10.51
CA ARG A 249 2.74 -36.21 9.38
C ARG A 249 3.39 -34.92 8.84
N TYR A 250 2.68 -33.79 8.88
CA TYR A 250 3.19 -32.49 8.42
C TYR A 250 3.79 -31.63 9.54
N GLN A 251 3.78 -32.11 10.79
CA GLN A 251 4.23 -31.33 11.95
C GLN A 251 5.69 -30.86 11.83
N ILE A 252 6.59 -31.72 11.34
CA ILE A 252 8.01 -31.35 11.17
C ILE A 252 8.17 -30.20 10.15
N ALA A 253 7.38 -30.21 9.07
CA ALA A 253 7.38 -29.12 8.09
C ALA A 253 6.87 -27.82 8.73
N GLU A 254 5.83 -27.91 9.57
CA GLU A 254 5.31 -26.77 10.32
C GLU A 254 6.34 -26.21 11.30
N GLU A 255 7.01 -27.06 12.07
CA GLU A 255 8.04 -26.66 13.03
C GLU A 255 9.19 -25.92 12.34
N ARG A 256 9.66 -26.44 11.20
CA ARG A 256 10.67 -25.77 10.36
C ARG A 256 10.19 -24.40 9.85
N LEU A 257 8.95 -24.33 9.37
CA LEU A 257 8.36 -23.06 8.90
C LEU A 257 8.23 -22.03 10.02
N GLN A 258 7.93 -22.45 11.25
CA GLN A 258 7.83 -21.57 12.41
C GLN A 258 9.20 -21.22 13.02
N GLY A 259 10.30 -21.82 12.53
CA GLY A 259 11.63 -21.65 13.12
C GLY A 259 11.72 -22.22 14.54
N VAL A 260 10.88 -23.21 14.84
CA VAL A 260 10.88 -23.90 16.12
C VAL A 260 12.06 -24.87 16.16
N ASP A 261 12.88 -24.76 17.21
CA ASP A 261 13.87 -25.78 17.53
C ASP A 261 13.14 -27.10 17.84
N ALA A 262 13.30 -28.10 16.97
CA ALA A 262 12.65 -29.41 17.10
C ALA A 262 13.17 -30.23 18.30
N GLU A 263 14.39 -29.89 18.78
CA GLU A 263 15.02 -30.58 19.89
C GLU A 263 14.57 -30.02 21.25
N ALA A 264 14.05 -28.79 21.29
CA ALA A 264 13.54 -28.18 22.52
C ALA A 264 12.10 -28.64 22.82
N PRO A 265 11.84 -29.40 23.91
CA PRO A 265 10.48 -29.89 24.21
C PRO A 265 9.46 -28.77 24.44
N ALA A 266 9.89 -27.64 25.01
CA ALA A 266 9.03 -26.50 25.33
C ALA A 266 8.48 -25.77 24.09
N THR A 267 9.12 -25.90 22.92
CA THR A 267 8.63 -25.32 21.67
C THR A 267 7.66 -26.22 20.91
N ARG A 268 7.54 -27.51 21.29
CA ARG A 268 6.59 -28.47 20.71
C ARG A 268 5.11 -28.14 21.03
N LYS A 269 4.84 -27.19 21.93
CA LYS A 269 3.46 -26.72 22.25
C LYS A 269 2.88 -25.76 21.20
N ARG A 270 3.68 -25.32 20.22
CA ARG A 270 3.35 -24.26 19.25
C ARG A 270 2.91 -24.68 17.83
N PRO A 271 3.22 -25.89 17.32
CA PRO A 271 2.78 -26.28 15.98
C PRO A 271 1.26 -26.11 15.85
N TRP A 272 0.80 -25.56 14.73
CA TRP A 272 -0.62 -25.34 14.39
C TRP A 272 -1.37 -24.24 15.17
N LYS A 273 -0.81 -23.67 16.26
CA LYS A 273 -1.45 -22.55 17.00
C LYS A 273 -1.56 -21.27 16.13
N TYR A 274 -0.57 -21.01 15.29
CA TYR A 274 -0.40 -19.76 14.57
C TYR A 274 -0.92 -19.81 13.13
N ARG A 275 -2.10 -20.40 12.94
CA ARG A 275 -2.77 -20.54 11.63
C ARG A 275 -4.07 -19.76 11.60
N SER A 276 -4.51 -19.36 10.40
CA SER A 276 -5.78 -18.65 10.17
C SER A 276 -6.98 -19.41 10.76
N LEU A 277 -6.89 -20.74 10.73
CA LEU A 277 -7.77 -21.67 11.43
C LEU A 277 -6.93 -22.49 12.42
N ASN A 278 -7.07 -22.19 13.72
CA ASN A 278 -6.41 -22.92 14.79
C ASN A 278 -7.29 -24.09 15.23
N LEU A 279 -6.84 -25.30 14.88
CA LEU A 279 -7.54 -26.56 15.11
C LEU A 279 -7.00 -27.34 16.29
N ALA A 280 -5.96 -26.84 16.96
CA ALA A 280 -5.29 -27.58 18.04
C ALA A 280 -6.24 -27.95 19.18
N LYS A 281 -7.23 -27.08 19.45
CA LYS A 281 -8.28 -27.26 20.47
C LYS A 281 -9.35 -28.30 20.08
N VAL A 282 -9.60 -28.54 18.79
CA VAL A 282 -10.56 -29.57 18.31
C VAL A 282 -9.89 -30.93 18.11
N LEU A 283 -8.70 -30.93 17.51
CA LEU A 283 -7.96 -32.14 17.18
C LEU A 283 -7.06 -32.62 18.31
N GLY A 284 -7.00 -31.95 19.46
CA GLY A 284 -6.09 -32.34 20.55
C GLY A 284 -4.62 -32.47 20.12
N LEU A 285 -4.20 -31.75 19.06
CA LEU A 285 -2.82 -31.83 18.53
C LEU A 285 -1.81 -31.41 19.60
N ASN A 286 -2.21 -30.46 20.45
CA ASN A 286 -1.43 -29.93 21.55
C ASN A 286 -2.26 -30.09 22.84
N PRO A 287 -2.29 -31.26 23.49
CA PRO A 287 -3.14 -31.52 24.65
C PRO A 287 -2.88 -30.56 25.81
N GLU A 288 -1.64 -30.07 25.94
CA GLU A 288 -1.25 -29.06 26.94
C GLU A 288 -1.85 -27.67 26.70
N VAL A 289 -2.26 -27.36 25.46
CA VAL A 289 -2.89 -26.07 25.09
C VAL A 289 -4.42 -26.14 25.16
N ALA A 290 -4.98 -27.36 25.16
CA ALA A 290 -6.43 -27.60 25.08
C ALA A 290 -7.17 -27.53 26.44
N SER A 291 -6.45 -27.42 27.57
CA SER A 291 -7.05 -27.52 28.91
C SER A 291 -8.20 -26.52 29.10
N GLY A 292 -9.43 -27.03 29.25
CA GLY A 292 -10.65 -26.25 29.49
C GLY A 292 -11.31 -25.62 28.26
N ARG A 293 -10.79 -25.84 27.05
CA ARG A 293 -11.31 -25.27 25.78
C ARG A 293 -11.50 -26.32 24.68
N GLU A 294 -11.68 -27.58 25.07
CA GLU A 294 -11.91 -28.69 24.13
C GLU A 294 -13.19 -28.46 23.31
N GLY A 295 -13.12 -28.78 22.02
CA GLY A 295 -14.26 -28.63 21.12
C GLY A 295 -14.48 -27.20 20.61
N LEU A 296 -13.55 -26.28 20.80
CA LEU A 296 -13.63 -24.93 20.23
C LEU A 296 -12.75 -24.79 18.98
N VAL A 297 -13.25 -24.08 17.97
CA VAL A 297 -12.46 -23.65 16.81
C VAL A 297 -12.09 -22.20 16.98
N GLU A 298 -10.83 -21.87 16.78
CA GLU A 298 -10.36 -20.48 16.82
C GLU A 298 -10.00 -20.02 15.40
N PHE A 299 -10.67 -18.98 14.93
CA PHE A 299 -10.33 -18.26 13.70
C PHE A 299 -9.49 -17.04 14.04
N ARG A 300 -8.35 -16.88 13.37
CA ARG A 300 -7.64 -15.60 13.41
C ARG A 300 -8.30 -14.66 12.44
N MET A 301 -8.93 -13.63 12.97
CA MET A 301 -9.57 -12.60 12.18
C MET A 301 -8.53 -11.73 11.50
N PHE A 302 -8.97 -11.08 10.43
CA PHE A 302 -8.16 -10.11 9.71
C PHE A 302 -8.03 -8.86 10.58
N ASP A 303 -6.92 -8.15 10.46
CA ASP A 303 -6.77 -6.83 11.06
C ASP A 303 -7.53 -5.83 10.17
N LEU A 304 -8.68 -5.31 10.65
CA LEU A 304 -9.60 -4.49 9.86
C LEU A 304 -9.74 -3.10 10.43
N GLY A 305 -9.81 -2.10 9.54
CA GLY A 305 -9.83 -0.69 9.94
C GLY A 305 -11.18 -0.17 10.47
N ASP A 306 -12.22 -1.01 10.52
CA ASP A 306 -13.54 -0.63 11.03
C ASP A 306 -14.24 -1.83 11.71
N GLY A 307 -15.08 -1.54 12.71
CA GLY A 307 -15.78 -2.57 13.50
C GLY A 307 -16.88 -3.29 12.72
N GLU A 308 -17.47 -2.66 11.70
CA GLU A 308 -18.49 -3.29 10.86
C GLU A 308 -17.92 -4.46 10.05
N ALA A 309 -16.73 -4.28 9.48
CA ALA A 309 -16.01 -5.31 8.75
C ALA A 309 -15.63 -6.49 9.66
N HIS A 310 -15.22 -6.24 10.91
CA HIS A 310 -15.00 -7.31 11.90
C HIS A 310 -16.27 -8.09 12.20
N ARG A 311 -17.42 -7.42 12.40
CA ARG A 311 -18.70 -8.11 12.63
C ARG A 311 -19.09 -8.99 11.46
N ALA A 312 -18.97 -8.46 10.24
CA ALA A 312 -19.23 -9.19 9.01
C ALA A 312 -18.28 -10.40 8.86
N GLN A 313 -17.01 -10.27 9.23
CA GLN A 313 -16.07 -11.39 9.23
C GLN A 313 -16.44 -12.46 10.27
N ALA A 314 -16.83 -12.05 11.48
CA ALA A 314 -17.25 -12.98 12.52
C ALA A 314 -18.54 -13.74 12.15
N GLU A 315 -19.46 -13.08 11.44
CA GLU A 315 -20.63 -13.73 10.86
C GLU A 315 -20.24 -14.77 9.82
N VAL A 316 -19.33 -14.44 8.89
CA VAL A 316 -18.80 -15.39 7.89
C VAL A 316 -18.22 -16.64 8.56
N TYR A 317 -17.36 -16.48 9.57
CA TYR A 317 -16.73 -17.61 10.25
C TYR A 317 -17.72 -18.46 11.06
N ARG A 318 -18.71 -17.85 11.71
CA ARG A 318 -19.78 -18.60 12.37
C ARG A 318 -20.60 -19.41 11.37
N ARG A 319 -20.92 -18.80 10.22
CA ARG A 319 -21.65 -19.51 9.16
C ARG A 319 -20.84 -20.66 8.58
N LEU A 320 -19.51 -20.53 8.45
CA LEU A 320 -18.65 -21.63 7.99
C LEU A 320 -18.76 -22.88 8.85
N VAL A 321 -18.69 -22.71 10.18
CA VAL A 321 -18.81 -23.83 11.13
C VAL A 321 -20.17 -24.51 10.96
N ARG A 322 -21.27 -23.73 10.91
CA ARG A 322 -22.62 -24.27 10.70
C ARG A 322 -22.74 -24.97 9.34
N ARG A 323 -22.22 -24.38 8.27
CA ARG A 323 -22.30 -24.96 6.92
C ARG A 323 -21.56 -26.29 6.84
N ALA A 324 -20.40 -26.39 7.47
CA ALA A 324 -19.63 -27.61 7.49
C ALA A 324 -20.37 -28.76 8.21
N GLN A 325 -21.10 -28.44 9.28
CA GLN A 325 -21.97 -29.38 10.00
C GLN A 325 -23.18 -29.81 9.14
N GLU A 326 -23.86 -28.85 8.50
CA GLU A 326 -24.97 -29.11 7.56
C GLU A 326 -24.54 -30.06 6.44
N LEU A 327 -23.42 -29.75 5.77
CA LEU A 327 -22.89 -30.57 4.67
C LEU A 327 -22.57 -32.00 5.15
N ALA A 328 -21.97 -32.16 6.33
CA ALA A 328 -21.69 -33.48 6.88
C ALA A 328 -22.98 -34.27 7.21
N ALA A 329 -24.01 -33.59 7.73
CA ALA A 329 -25.32 -34.19 7.99
C ALA A 329 -26.04 -34.59 6.69
N GLU A 330 -25.88 -33.81 5.61
CA GLU A 330 -26.36 -34.10 4.26
C GLU A 330 -25.53 -35.23 3.57
N GLY A 331 -24.41 -35.65 4.15
CA GLY A 331 -23.49 -36.62 3.53
C GLY A 331 -22.70 -36.04 2.35
N VAL A 332 -22.57 -34.72 2.28
CA VAL A 332 -21.84 -34.00 1.22
C VAL A 332 -20.43 -33.68 1.68
N ASP A 333 -19.45 -34.04 0.86
CA ASP A 333 -18.05 -33.72 1.09
C ASP A 333 -17.61 -32.48 0.30
N VAL A 334 -16.90 -31.57 0.96
CA VAL A 334 -16.21 -30.47 0.31
C VAL A 334 -14.94 -31.01 -0.35
N ARG A 335 -14.72 -30.63 -1.62
CA ARG A 335 -13.48 -30.94 -2.35
C ARG A 335 -12.47 -29.83 -2.20
N TYR A 336 -11.20 -30.17 -2.02
CA TYR A 336 -10.12 -29.17 -2.04
C TYR A 336 -9.98 -28.58 -3.46
N GLU A 337 -9.92 -27.26 -3.56
CA GLU A 337 -9.63 -26.53 -4.79
C GLU A 337 -8.15 -26.10 -4.79
N PRO A 338 -7.26 -26.79 -5.54
CA PRO A 338 -5.83 -26.50 -5.52
C PRO A 338 -5.53 -25.08 -5.97
N ARG A 339 -4.64 -24.42 -5.23
CA ARG A 339 -4.24 -23.04 -5.54
C ARG A 339 -3.16 -22.99 -6.61
N ALA A 340 -3.27 -21.99 -7.48
CA ALA A 340 -2.18 -21.55 -8.33
C ALA A 340 -0.98 -21.16 -7.44
N PRO A 341 0.23 -21.66 -7.73
CA PRO A 341 1.42 -21.32 -6.98
C PRO A 341 1.69 -19.82 -7.12
N ALA A 342 1.96 -19.14 -6.00
CA ALA A 342 2.53 -17.81 -6.07
C ALA A 342 3.97 -17.92 -6.57
N GLY A 343 4.35 -17.08 -7.54
CA GLY A 343 5.77 -16.93 -7.88
C GLY A 343 6.58 -16.47 -6.64
N PRO A 344 7.92 -16.58 -6.65
CA PRO A 344 8.76 -16.12 -5.55
C PRO A 344 8.46 -14.66 -5.16
N GLY A 345 8.08 -14.42 -3.90
CA GLY A 345 7.69 -13.09 -3.40
C GLY A 345 6.30 -12.61 -3.85
N GLY A 346 5.57 -13.40 -4.63
CA GLY A 346 4.23 -13.08 -5.10
C GLY A 346 3.16 -13.17 -4.00
N ASP A 347 2.14 -12.34 -4.14
CA ASP A 347 0.91 -12.43 -3.34
C ASP A 347 0.08 -13.61 -3.86
N TRP A 348 -0.03 -14.67 -3.06
CA TRP A 348 -0.79 -15.86 -3.43
C TRP A 348 -2.29 -15.57 -3.57
N VAL A 349 -2.80 -14.54 -2.90
CA VAL A 349 -4.19 -14.09 -3.05
C VAL A 349 -4.35 -13.50 -4.45
N ALA A 350 -3.39 -12.68 -4.90
CA ALA A 350 -3.43 -12.14 -6.25
C ALA A 350 -3.37 -13.23 -7.33
N ALA A 351 -2.62 -14.32 -7.11
CA ALA A 351 -2.50 -15.44 -8.04
C ALA A 351 -3.78 -16.31 -8.12
N ASN A 352 -4.57 -16.35 -7.06
CA ASN A 352 -5.73 -17.24 -6.93
C ASN A 352 -7.06 -16.51 -7.08
N THR A 353 -7.06 -15.38 -7.79
CA THR A 353 -8.23 -14.54 -7.80
C THR A 353 -8.45 -13.81 -9.12
N ALA A 354 -9.73 -13.63 -9.50
CA ALA A 354 -10.08 -13.12 -10.83
C ALA A 354 -9.50 -11.72 -11.11
N PRO A 355 -8.94 -11.45 -12.30
CA PRO A 355 -8.31 -10.17 -12.62
C PRO A 355 -9.35 -9.04 -12.72
N GLY A 356 -10.53 -9.30 -13.29
CA GLY A 356 -11.58 -8.31 -13.49
C GLY A 356 -12.33 -7.99 -12.20
N ALA A 357 -12.71 -6.71 -12.00
CA ALA A 357 -13.48 -6.30 -10.81
C ALA A 357 -14.85 -6.99 -10.73
N ALA A 358 -15.52 -7.18 -11.87
CA ALA A 358 -16.84 -7.82 -11.91
C ALA A 358 -16.73 -9.32 -11.56
N GLU A 359 -15.78 -10.03 -12.17
CA GLU A 359 -15.50 -11.44 -11.88
C GLU A 359 -15.09 -11.63 -10.42
N ALA A 360 -14.23 -10.76 -9.91
CA ALA A 360 -13.80 -10.77 -8.51
C ALA A 360 -14.98 -10.63 -7.53
N ARG A 361 -15.93 -9.76 -7.85
CA ARG A 361 -17.14 -9.57 -7.03
C ARG A 361 -18.08 -10.75 -7.13
N ALA A 362 -18.22 -11.35 -8.32
CA ALA A 362 -19.00 -12.56 -8.52
C ALA A 362 -18.40 -13.74 -7.74
N GLU A 363 -17.08 -13.90 -7.78
CA GLU A 363 -16.34 -14.91 -7.00
C GLU A 363 -16.57 -14.77 -5.50
N VAL A 364 -16.53 -13.53 -4.97
CA VAL A 364 -16.83 -13.26 -3.55
C VAL A 364 -18.29 -13.49 -3.21
N ALA A 365 -19.22 -13.10 -4.09
CA ALA A 365 -20.64 -13.36 -3.91
C ALA A 365 -20.93 -14.87 -3.90
N GLU A 366 -20.39 -15.62 -4.84
CA GLU A 366 -20.51 -17.08 -4.91
C GLU A 366 -19.91 -17.74 -3.66
N ALA A 367 -18.75 -17.28 -3.18
CA ALA A 367 -18.15 -17.79 -1.95
C ALA A 367 -19.05 -17.58 -0.72
N LEU A 368 -19.74 -16.43 -0.64
CA LEU A 368 -20.72 -16.15 0.42
C LEU A 368 -21.98 -17.03 0.28
N GLU A 369 -22.49 -17.21 -0.95
CA GLU A 369 -23.65 -18.09 -1.23
C GLU A 369 -23.35 -19.55 -0.90
N ARG A 370 -22.14 -20.03 -1.26
CA ARG A 370 -21.68 -21.39 -1.00
C ARG A 370 -21.70 -21.74 0.48
N ILE A 371 -21.44 -20.75 1.32
CA ILE A 371 -21.49 -20.91 2.78
C ILE A 371 -22.89 -20.62 3.33
N GLY A 372 -23.85 -20.25 2.49
CA GLY A 372 -25.24 -19.98 2.85
C GLY A 372 -25.47 -18.59 3.46
N LEU A 373 -24.70 -17.58 3.01
CA LEU A 373 -24.96 -16.17 3.29
C LEU A 373 -25.51 -15.48 2.04
N GLU A 374 -26.34 -14.45 2.24
CA GLU A 374 -26.84 -13.60 1.17
C GLU A 374 -25.78 -12.54 0.80
N PRO A 375 -25.21 -12.54 -0.42
CA PRO A 375 -24.18 -11.57 -0.80
C PRO A 375 -24.65 -10.12 -0.73
N GLU A 376 -25.95 -9.89 -0.89
CA GLU A 376 -26.54 -8.55 -0.83
C GLU A 376 -26.29 -7.86 0.52
N ARG A 377 -26.26 -8.63 1.63
CA ARG A 377 -25.92 -8.12 2.96
C ARG A 377 -24.46 -7.64 3.05
N PHE A 378 -23.60 -8.19 2.20
CA PHE A 378 -22.19 -7.83 2.10
C PHE A 378 -21.89 -6.88 0.93
N ARG A 379 -22.90 -6.45 0.17
CA ARG A 379 -22.71 -5.67 -1.07
C ARG A 379 -21.89 -4.40 -0.86
N ALA A 380 -22.09 -3.71 0.25
CA ALA A 380 -21.30 -2.52 0.58
C ALA A 380 -19.81 -2.85 0.74
N LEU A 381 -19.48 -3.95 1.43
CA LEU A 381 -18.11 -4.45 1.57
C LEU A 381 -17.55 -4.94 0.22
N ILE A 382 -18.32 -5.74 -0.53
CA ILE A 382 -17.96 -6.23 -1.86
C ILE A 382 -17.60 -5.06 -2.78
N GLU A 383 -18.47 -4.06 -2.90
CA GLU A 383 -18.23 -2.91 -3.77
C GLU A 383 -17.04 -2.04 -3.32
N ARG A 384 -16.83 -1.91 -2.01
CA ARG A 384 -15.77 -1.09 -1.40
C ARG A 384 -14.39 -1.73 -1.55
N ASN A 385 -14.31 -3.03 -1.23
CA ASN A 385 -13.08 -3.76 -0.98
C ASN A 385 -12.68 -4.65 -2.16
N VAL A 386 -13.66 -5.25 -2.86
CA VAL A 386 -13.40 -6.14 -4.00
C VAL A 386 -13.22 -5.30 -5.28
N ARG A 387 -11.95 -4.91 -5.47
CA ARG A 387 -11.49 -4.21 -6.67
C ARG A 387 -10.83 -5.21 -7.61
N GLY A 388 -10.99 -4.97 -8.91
CA GLY A 388 -10.20 -5.67 -9.91
C GLY A 388 -8.72 -5.42 -9.67
N ARG A 389 -7.90 -6.34 -10.17
CA ARG A 389 -6.45 -6.24 -10.09
C ARG A 389 -5.99 -5.12 -11.03
N GLY A 390 -5.89 -3.88 -10.52
CA GLY A 390 -5.61 -2.70 -11.34
C GLY A 390 -4.19 -2.63 -11.93
N VAL A 391 -3.34 -3.63 -11.63
CA VAL A 391 -1.97 -3.81 -12.11
C VAL A 391 -1.74 -5.33 -12.24
N PRO A 392 -1.09 -5.84 -13.31
CA PRO A 392 -0.76 -7.27 -13.40
C PRO A 392 0.07 -7.74 -12.20
N SER A 393 0.01 -9.04 -11.90
CA SER A 393 0.99 -9.67 -11.01
C SER A 393 2.38 -9.56 -11.61
N TYR A 394 3.43 -9.69 -10.80
CA TYR A 394 4.80 -9.63 -11.30
C TYR A 394 5.08 -10.68 -12.40
N ALA A 395 4.56 -11.90 -12.25
CA ALA A 395 4.74 -12.96 -13.25
C ALA A 395 4.02 -12.63 -14.58
N GLU A 396 2.78 -12.12 -14.51
CA GLU A 396 2.07 -11.64 -15.70
C GLU A 396 2.77 -10.44 -16.33
N ALA A 397 3.31 -9.54 -15.52
CA ALA A 397 4.05 -8.39 -15.99
C ALA A 397 5.32 -8.83 -16.75
N VAL A 398 6.07 -9.77 -16.21
CA VAL A 398 7.23 -10.36 -16.88
C VAL A 398 6.81 -11.04 -18.18
N ALA A 399 5.74 -11.84 -18.17
CA ALA A 399 5.24 -12.52 -19.36
C ALA A 399 4.71 -11.54 -20.43
N GLU A 400 4.15 -10.40 -20.04
CA GLU A 400 3.74 -9.33 -20.94
C GLU A 400 4.96 -8.62 -21.54
N ALA A 401 5.94 -8.26 -20.71
CA ALA A 401 7.20 -7.67 -21.18
C ALA A 401 7.95 -8.60 -22.16
N ASP A 402 7.92 -9.91 -21.91
CA ASP A 402 8.56 -10.92 -22.77
C ASP A 402 7.80 -11.16 -24.09
N ARG A 403 6.53 -10.73 -24.18
CA ARG A 403 5.67 -10.76 -25.39
C ARG A 403 5.75 -9.49 -26.23
N LEU A 404 6.30 -8.39 -25.72
CA LEU A 404 6.52 -7.17 -26.49
C LEU A 404 7.37 -7.46 -27.74
N ALA A 405 7.16 -6.66 -28.79
CA ALA A 405 7.77 -6.87 -30.10
C ALA A 405 9.31 -6.99 -30.01
N ARG A 406 9.86 -8.02 -30.67
CA ARG A 406 11.30 -8.34 -30.71
C ARG A 406 12.01 -7.82 -31.96
N GLY A 407 11.24 -7.51 -32.99
CA GLY A 407 11.76 -7.02 -34.27
C GLY A 407 12.25 -5.58 -34.20
N ARG A 408 12.49 -4.98 -35.36
CA ARG A 408 12.84 -3.57 -35.53
C ARG A 408 11.60 -2.70 -35.32
N PRO A 409 11.46 -2.02 -34.16
CA PRO A 409 10.30 -1.17 -33.93
C PRO A 409 10.49 0.17 -34.65
N THR A 410 9.40 0.80 -35.04
CA THR A 410 9.38 2.13 -35.66
C THR A 410 8.43 3.06 -34.92
N HIS A 411 8.71 4.36 -34.96
CA HIS A 411 7.85 5.47 -34.52
C HIS A 411 7.90 6.54 -35.61
N GLY A 412 6.75 7.00 -36.12
CA GLY A 412 6.72 7.99 -37.21
C GLY A 412 7.57 7.59 -38.44
N ASP A 413 7.48 6.33 -38.87
CA ASP A 413 8.29 5.70 -39.94
C ASP A 413 9.81 5.57 -39.67
N ALA A 414 10.36 6.24 -38.67
CA ALA A 414 11.75 6.12 -38.30
C ALA A 414 11.97 4.91 -37.36
N PRO A 415 13.07 4.15 -37.55
CA PRO A 415 13.40 3.02 -36.69
C PRO A 415 13.90 3.49 -35.33
N PHE A 416 13.63 2.75 -34.27
CA PHE A 416 14.41 2.87 -33.04
C PHE A 416 15.83 2.35 -33.28
N THR A 417 16.80 2.94 -32.61
CA THR A 417 18.17 2.42 -32.59
C THR A 417 18.67 2.22 -31.17
N TYR A 418 19.55 1.24 -31.00
CA TYR A 418 20.06 0.82 -29.71
C TYR A 418 21.57 0.78 -29.73
N GLY A 419 22.19 1.04 -28.59
CA GLY A 419 23.62 0.84 -28.38
C GLY A 419 23.89 0.71 -26.90
N PHE A 420 25.10 0.32 -26.53
CA PHE A 420 25.52 0.38 -25.14
C PHE A 420 26.92 0.94 -24.99
N GLU A 421 27.16 1.55 -23.84
CA GLU A 421 28.47 1.89 -23.34
C GLU A 421 28.87 0.86 -22.30
N LEU A 422 30.05 0.28 -22.46
CA LEU A 422 30.68 -0.62 -21.51
C LEU A 422 31.75 0.15 -20.75
N GLU A 423 31.53 0.36 -19.45
CA GLU A 423 32.51 0.95 -18.55
C GLU A 423 33.38 -0.14 -17.93
N GLY A 424 34.69 -0.13 -18.19
CA GLY A 424 35.62 -1.13 -17.67
C GLY A 424 36.99 -0.57 -17.33
N ARG A 425 37.81 -1.38 -16.63
CA ARG A 425 39.25 -1.12 -16.47
C ARG A 425 40.01 -2.44 -16.27
N GLY A 426 41.30 -2.41 -16.59
CA GLY A 426 42.24 -3.49 -16.28
C GLY A 426 42.30 -4.61 -17.33
N SER A 427 43.15 -5.60 -17.03
CA SER A 427 43.52 -6.70 -17.92
C SER A 427 42.37 -7.63 -18.32
N GLY A 428 41.19 -7.53 -17.72
CA GLY A 428 40.03 -8.33 -18.15
C GLY A 428 39.37 -7.87 -19.45
N LEU A 429 39.80 -6.74 -20.02
CA LEU A 429 39.31 -6.23 -21.31
C LEU A 429 40.14 -6.73 -22.52
N VAL A 430 41.23 -7.48 -22.28
CA VAL A 430 42.16 -7.95 -23.33
C VAL A 430 41.51 -8.86 -24.39
N ASN A 431 40.32 -9.41 -24.12
CA ASN A 431 39.60 -10.26 -25.07
C ASN A 431 38.80 -9.45 -26.10
N ILE A 432 38.58 -8.17 -25.86
CA ILE A 432 37.86 -7.27 -26.78
C ILE A 432 38.79 -6.19 -27.37
N PHE A 433 40.07 -6.23 -27.03
CA PHE A 433 41.11 -5.36 -27.57
C PHE A 433 42.23 -6.18 -28.20
N ARG A 434 42.97 -5.54 -29.10
CA ARG A 434 44.14 -6.06 -29.79
C ARG A 434 45.33 -5.13 -29.52
N PRO A 435 46.56 -5.66 -29.40
CA PRO A 435 47.76 -4.83 -29.34
C PRO A 435 47.89 -3.95 -30.59
N THR A 436 48.45 -2.77 -30.43
CA THR A 436 48.90 -1.94 -31.57
C THR A 436 50.25 -2.42 -32.12
N ASP A 437 51.06 -3.09 -31.29
CA ASP A 437 52.30 -3.76 -31.68
C ASP A 437 52.01 -4.94 -32.64
N ALA A 438 52.60 -4.90 -33.83
CA ALA A 438 52.32 -5.87 -34.89
C ALA A 438 52.81 -7.29 -34.57
N GLU A 439 53.94 -7.44 -33.86
CA GLU A 439 54.48 -8.75 -33.50
C GLU A 439 53.62 -9.41 -32.44
N VAL A 440 53.17 -8.63 -31.45
CA VAL A 440 52.29 -9.13 -30.39
C VAL A 440 50.89 -9.42 -30.94
N ASP A 441 50.35 -8.57 -31.82
CA ASP A 441 49.05 -8.80 -32.46
C ASP A 441 49.04 -10.08 -33.30
N ALA A 442 50.10 -10.35 -34.07
CA ALA A 442 50.22 -11.55 -34.91
C ALA A 442 50.15 -12.88 -34.12
N ARG A 443 50.63 -12.90 -32.87
CA ARG A 443 50.56 -14.07 -31.99
C ARG A 443 49.40 -14.02 -31.00
N TRP A 444 48.61 -12.94 -30.97
CA TRP A 444 47.61 -12.68 -29.93
C TRP A 444 46.58 -13.81 -29.80
N ASP A 445 46.11 -14.34 -30.94
CA ASP A 445 45.12 -15.41 -30.96
C ASP A 445 45.66 -16.75 -30.45
N GLY A 446 46.97 -16.98 -30.56
CA GLY A 446 47.65 -18.14 -29.99
C GLY A 446 48.01 -17.98 -28.51
N MET A 447 48.02 -16.76 -27.98
CA MET A 447 48.31 -16.50 -26.56
C MET A 447 47.13 -16.96 -25.68
N SER A 448 47.47 -17.62 -24.59
CA SER A 448 46.55 -17.85 -23.48
C SER A 448 46.09 -16.53 -22.88
N GLU A 449 44.93 -16.55 -22.22
CA GLU A 449 44.41 -15.35 -21.56
C GLU A 449 45.36 -14.82 -20.47
N ALA A 450 46.08 -15.70 -19.77
CA ALA A 450 47.07 -15.30 -18.77
C ALA A 450 48.21 -14.50 -19.41
N GLU A 451 48.69 -14.92 -20.58
CA GLU A 451 49.72 -14.20 -21.33
C GLU A 451 49.22 -12.84 -21.84
N ARG A 452 47.98 -12.77 -22.35
CA ARG A 452 47.37 -11.49 -22.77
C ARG A 452 47.23 -10.51 -21.60
N ARG A 453 46.84 -11.01 -20.43
CA ARG A 453 46.75 -10.22 -19.20
C ARG A 453 48.14 -9.77 -18.72
N ALA A 454 49.13 -10.65 -18.76
CA ALA A 454 50.51 -10.30 -18.41
C ALA A 454 51.07 -9.21 -19.33
N TYR A 455 50.82 -9.31 -20.63
CA TYR A 455 51.19 -8.27 -21.59
C TYR A 455 50.50 -6.94 -21.27
N TYR A 456 49.20 -6.95 -20.95
CA TYR A 456 48.50 -5.75 -20.49
C TYR A 456 49.15 -5.11 -19.26
N GLU A 457 49.44 -5.89 -18.23
CA GLU A 457 50.07 -5.36 -17.00
C GLU A 457 51.48 -4.83 -17.27
N GLN A 458 52.19 -5.41 -18.24
CA GLN A 458 53.51 -4.97 -18.66
C GLN A 458 53.48 -3.59 -19.36
N VAL A 459 52.56 -3.38 -20.32
CA VAL A 459 52.58 -2.17 -21.17
C VAL A 459 51.65 -1.05 -20.66
N VAL A 460 50.58 -1.39 -19.94
CA VAL A 460 49.65 -0.41 -19.35
C VAL A 460 49.93 -0.25 -17.86
N GLY A 461 50.04 -1.36 -17.13
CA GLY A 461 50.22 -1.39 -15.68
C GLY A 461 49.28 -0.41 -14.94
N ASN A 462 49.88 0.46 -14.11
CA ASN A 462 49.14 1.48 -13.36
C ASN A 462 48.81 2.76 -14.17
N ASN A 463 49.38 2.93 -15.37
CA ASN A 463 49.12 4.08 -16.22
C ASN A 463 47.93 3.79 -17.16
N HIS A 464 46.72 3.75 -16.62
CA HIS A 464 45.52 3.40 -17.39
C HIS A 464 45.26 4.30 -18.62
N ARG A 465 45.91 5.47 -18.74
CA ARG A 465 45.80 6.34 -19.91
C ARG A 465 46.65 5.88 -21.09
N SER A 466 47.77 5.19 -20.88
CA SER A 466 48.64 4.70 -21.98
C SER A 466 48.01 3.58 -22.79
N VAL A 467 46.87 3.04 -22.34
CA VAL A 467 46.19 1.97 -23.07
C VAL A 467 45.85 2.36 -24.52
N GLN A 468 45.51 3.62 -24.80
CA GLN A 468 45.21 4.06 -26.17
C GLN A 468 46.43 3.98 -27.09
N GLU A 469 47.64 3.99 -26.53
CA GLU A 469 48.91 3.85 -27.26
C GLU A 469 49.20 2.38 -27.58
N HIS A 470 48.77 1.46 -26.71
CA HIS A 470 49.13 0.04 -26.74
C HIS A 470 48.03 -0.89 -27.25
N PHE A 471 46.77 -0.46 -27.25
CA PHE A 471 45.64 -1.28 -27.63
C PHE A 471 44.66 -0.55 -28.55
N ARG A 472 44.03 -1.31 -29.43
CA ARG A 472 42.92 -0.91 -30.31
C ARG A 472 41.73 -1.87 -30.16
N PRO A 473 40.49 -1.43 -30.42
CA PRO A 473 39.33 -2.32 -30.43
C PRO A 473 39.57 -3.52 -31.36
N ASN A 474 39.18 -4.72 -30.93
CA ASN A 474 39.34 -5.93 -31.74
C ASN A 474 38.31 -5.94 -32.88
N PRO A 475 38.72 -5.84 -34.17
CA PRO A 475 37.77 -5.82 -35.28
C PRO A 475 37.00 -7.14 -35.45
N ALA A 476 37.48 -8.25 -34.88
CA ALA A 476 36.79 -9.53 -34.88
C ALA A 476 35.60 -9.59 -33.90
N VAL A 477 35.46 -8.60 -33.01
CA VAL A 477 34.31 -8.49 -32.10
C VAL A 477 33.22 -7.69 -32.82
N GLU A 478 32.25 -8.40 -33.39
CA GLU A 478 31.27 -7.82 -34.32
C GLU A 478 30.48 -6.62 -33.76
N TRP A 479 30.16 -6.65 -32.46
CA TRP A 479 29.37 -5.60 -31.80
C TRP A 479 30.15 -4.34 -31.44
N LEU A 480 31.50 -4.39 -31.47
CA LEU A 480 32.35 -3.35 -30.90
C LEU A 480 32.53 -2.18 -31.88
N ASP A 481 32.28 -0.95 -31.40
CA ASP A 481 32.55 0.26 -32.16
C ASP A 481 34.05 0.60 -32.10
N PRO A 482 34.65 1.10 -33.20
CA PRO A 482 36.02 1.62 -33.17
C PRO A 482 36.19 2.83 -32.24
N TYR A 483 35.13 3.56 -31.93
CA TYR A 483 35.13 4.70 -31.02
C TYR A 483 35.10 4.23 -29.55
N TRP A 484 36.12 4.65 -28.82
CA TRP A 484 36.25 4.45 -27.38
C TRP A 484 37.19 5.52 -26.82
N TYR A 485 37.10 5.77 -25.52
CA TYR A 485 38.03 6.69 -24.87
C TYR A 485 38.28 6.32 -23.41
N VAL A 486 39.32 6.92 -22.82
CA VAL A 486 39.64 6.76 -21.40
C VAL A 486 39.21 8.03 -20.67
N GLU A 487 38.26 7.88 -19.73
CA GLU A 487 37.83 8.97 -18.87
C GLU A 487 38.98 9.50 -18.01
N GLY A 488 38.82 10.70 -17.45
CA GLY A 488 39.76 11.25 -16.46
C GLY A 488 39.96 10.36 -15.22
N THR A 489 39.01 9.46 -14.93
CA THR A 489 39.04 8.46 -13.85
C THR A 489 39.88 7.21 -14.18
N GLY A 490 40.33 7.07 -15.43
CA GLY A 490 41.01 5.87 -15.95
C GLY A 490 40.07 4.73 -16.34
N ASN A 491 38.74 4.92 -16.27
CA ASN A 491 37.79 3.99 -16.87
C ASN A 491 37.81 4.11 -18.39
N TRP A 492 37.59 3.00 -19.07
CA TRP A 492 37.41 2.98 -20.52
C TRP A 492 35.92 3.03 -20.78
N GLU A 493 35.50 3.99 -21.60
CA GLU A 493 34.17 4.03 -22.19
C GLU A 493 34.26 3.40 -23.57
N ILE A 494 33.71 2.20 -23.68
CA ILE A 494 33.77 1.36 -24.88
C ILE A 494 32.36 1.33 -25.47
N HIS A 495 32.22 1.77 -26.71
CA HIS A 495 30.90 1.84 -27.35
C HIS A 495 30.61 0.59 -28.16
N SER A 496 29.35 0.19 -28.21
CA SER A 496 28.88 -0.76 -29.20
C SER A 496 28.55 -0.03 -30.51
N LYS A 497 28.53 -0.79 -31.60
CA LYS A 497 27.84 -0.39 -32.82
C LYS A 497 26.36 -0.15 -32.53
N VAL A 498 25.70 0.49 -33.49
CA VAL A 498 24.25 0.70 -33.46
C VAL A 498 23.53 -0.58 -33.87
N PHE A 499 22.51 -0.95 -33.11
CA PHE A 499 21.60 -2.07 -33.38
C PHE A 499 20.21 -1.57 -33.70
N GLU A 500 19.42 -2.40 -34.40
CA GLU A 500 18.07 -2.05 -34.84
C GLU A 500 16.98 -2.71 -33.98
N SER A 501 17.36 -3.62 -33.08
CA SER A 501 16.43 -4.28 -32.15
C SER A 501 17.01 -4.46 -30.75
N VAL A 502 16.11 -4.59 -29.78
CA VAL A 502 16.46 -4.88 -28.37
C VAL A 502 17.17 -6.24 -28.25
N ASP A 503 16.81 -7.22 -29.08
CA ASP A 503 17.36 -8.57 -29.03
C ASP A 503 18.81 -8.63 -29.53
N GLU A 504 19.15 -7.83 -30.55
CA GLU A 504 20.53 -7.68 -31.04
C GLU A 504 21.43 -7.06 -29.97
N VAL A 505 21.02 -5.91 -29.40
CA VAL A 505 21.82 -5.24 -28.37
C VAL A 505 21.94 -6.11 -27.13
N ALA A 506 20.89 -6.83 -26.71
CA ALA A 506 20.96 -7.74 -25.57
C ALA A 506 21.88 -8.94 -25.82
N ARG A 507 21.90 -9.52 -27.04
CA ARG A 507 22.88 -10.56 -27.41
C ARG A 507 24.31 -10.02 -27.35
N ALA A 508 24.55 -8.83 -27.91
CA ALA A 508 25.85 -8.18 -27.86
C ALA A 508 26.31 -7.89 -26.42
N MET A 509 25.42 -7.45 -25.53
CA MET A 509 25.72 -7.24 -24.11
C MET A 509 26.07 -8.55 -23.38
N ARG A 510 25.36 -9.66 -23.67
CA ARG A 510 25.69 -10.99 -23.12
C ARG A 510 27.06 -11.45 -23.59
N GLU A 511 27.38 -11.24 -24.86
CA GLU A 511 28.68 -11.56 -25.44
C GLU A 511 29.80 -10.71 -24.83
N ALA A 512 29.59 -9.40 -24.69
CA ALA A 512 30.50 -8.50 -24.00
C ALA A 512 30.78 -8.96 -22.55
N LYS A 513 29.76 -9.41 -21.80
CA LYS A 513 29.96 -10.00 -20.47
C LYS A 513 30.79 -11.28 -20.50
N ARG A 514 30.50 -12.17 -21.44
CA ARG A 514 31.22 -13.44 -21.61
C ARG A 514 32.70 -13.18 -21.88
N LEU A 515 33.01 -12.26 -22.80
CA LEU A 515 34.37 -11.90 -23.21
C LEU A 515 35.14 -11.20 -22.08
N THR A 516 34.48 -10.38 -21.26
CA THR A 516 35.13 -9.59 -20.22
C THR A 516 35.21 -10.27 -18.84
N ARG A 517 34.55 -11.43 -18.65
CA ARG A 517 34.55 -12.22 -17.40
C ARG A 517 34.29 -11.41 -16.13
N GLY A 518 33.45 -10.38 -16.21
CA GLY A 518 33.09 -9.53 -15.08
C GLY A 518 34.10 -8.44 -14.70
N SER A 519 35.14 -8.21 -15.52
CA SER A 519 36.06 -7.07 -15.35
C SER A 519 35.43 -5.71 -15.67
N ALA A 520 34.33 -5.72 -16.44
CA ALA A 520 33.51 -4.55 -16.69
C ALA A 520 32.74 -4.13 -15.43
N LYS A 521 32.81 -2.83 -15.10
CA LYS A 521 32.07 -2.21 -14.00
C LYS A 521 30.60 -1.99 -14.35
N GLY A 522 30.30 -1.66 -15.61
CA GLY A 522 28.96 -1.22 -15.99
C GLY A 522 28.58 -1.33 -17.47
N PHE A 523 27.28 -1.41 -17.73
CA PHE A 523 26.67 -1.12 -19.03
C PHE A 523 25.75 0.09 -18.87
N HIS A 524 25.76 0.98 -19.84
CA HIS A 524 24.68 1.93 -20.09
C HIS A 524 24.02 1.54 -21.39
N LEU A 525 22.74 1.21 -21.37
CA LEU A 525 21.99 0.98 -22.61
C LEU A 525 21.46 2.31 -23.09
N HIS A 526 21.75 2.67 -24.34
CA HIS A 526 21.16 3.79 -25.05
C HIS A 526 20.04 3.29 -25.97
N LEU A 527 18.88 3.92 -25.86
CA LEU A 527 17.71 3.66 -26.70
C LEU A 527 17.32 4.99 -27.33
N ARG A 528 17.44 5.07 -28.66
CA ARG A 528 17.15 6.27 -29.43
C ARG A 528 15.86 6.11 -30.19
N ASP A 529 14.91 6.99 -29.89
CA ASP A 529 13.71 7.20 -30.68
C ASP A 529 14.01 8.24 -31.77
N ASN A 530 14.26 7.77 -33.00
CA ASN A 530 14.62 8.61 -34.14
C ASN A 530 13.40 9.20 -34.87
N GLY A 531 12.18 8.92 -34.40
CA GLY A 531 10.93 9.44 -34.94
C GLY A 531 10.04 10.07 -33.88
N VAL A 532 10.65 10.62 -32.84
CA VAL A 532 9.96 11.14 -31.67
C VAL A 532 9.02 12.30 -32.04
N ASP A 533 7.73 12.14 -31.74
CA ASP A 533 6.78 13.25 -31.76
C ASP A 533 6.92 14.07 -30.46
N LEU A 534 7.76 15.10 -30.52
CA LEU A 534 8.02 15.99 -29.38
C LEU A 534 6.76 16.73 -28.91
N GLU A 535 5.84 17.06 -29.81
CA GLU A 535 4.62 17.79 -29.46
C GLU A 535 3.65 16.89 -28.70
N ALA A 536 3.42 15.67 -29.20
CA ALA A 536 2.60 14.69 -28.50
C ALA A 536 3.23 14.27 -27.17
N LEU A 537 4.56 14.16 -27.11
CA LEU A 537 5.28 13.86 -25.87
C LEU A 537 5.20 15.02 -24.86
N ARG A 538 5.23 16.29 -25.30
CA ARG A 538 4.95 17.47 -24.45
C ARG A 538 3.53 17.43 -23.89
N ALA A 539 2.54 17.13 -24.73
CA ALA A 539 1.15 16.99 -24.31
C ALA A 539 0.96 15.88 -23.24
N LYS A 540 1.88 14.91 -23.21
CA LYS A 540 1.94 13.81 -22.26
C LYS A 540 3.03 13.98 -21.18
N GLY A 541 3.64 15.16 -21.07
CA GLY A 541 4.85 15.39 -20.27
C GLY A 541 4.73 14.98 -18.80
N ALA A 542 3.57 15.20 -18.18
CA ALA A 542 3.32 14.78 -16.79
C ALA A 542 3.26 13.25 -16.62
N GLN A 543 2.67 12.54 -17.58
CA GLN A 543 2.57 11.06 -17.57
C GLN A 543 3.93 10.44 -17.91
N PHE A 544 4.65 11.04 -18.87
CA PHE A 544 6.00 10.63 -19.22
C PHE A 544 6.98 10.80 -18.05
N ALA A 545 6.91 11.95 -17.37
CA ALA A 545 7.71 12.23 -16.18
C ALA A 545 7.47 11.19 -15.07
N ASP A 546 6.22 10.85 -14.80
CA ASP A 546 5.84 9.79 -13.86
C ASP A 546 6.39 8.41 -14.27
N PHE A 547 6.21 8.03 -15.54
CA PHE A 547 6.72 6.75 -16.06
C PHE A 547 8.22 6.60 -15.86
N LEU A 548 9.00 7.62 -16.25
CA LEU A 548 10.46 7.63 -16.06
C LEU A 548 10.84 7.51 -14.59
N GLU A 549 10.07 8.14 -13.71
CA GLU A 549 10.32 8.09 -12.29
C GLU A 549 10.09 6.67 -11.72
N ARG A 550 8.96 6.04 -12.04
CA ARG A 550 8.64 4.67 -11.63
C ARG A 550 9.66 3.68 -12.17
N ALA A 551 10.03 3.81 -13.44
CA ALA A 551 11.05 2.96 -14.06
C ALA A 551 12.42 3.16 -13.40
N GLY A 552 12.79 4.40 -13.10
CA GLY A 552 14.03 4.74 -12.40
C GLY A 552 14.09 4.21 -10.96
N ASN A 553 12.95 4.27 -10.25
CA ASN A 553 12.79 3.70 -8.90
C ASN A 553 12.88 2.17 -8.93
N TRP A 554 12.25 1.52 -9.92
CA TRP A 554 12.37 0.08 -10.11
C TRP A 554 13.82 -0.37 -10.34
N VAL A 555 14.55 0.31 -11.25
CA VAL A 555 15.98 0.03 -11.48
C VAL A 555 16.80 0.15 -10.19
N TRP A 556 16.53 1.16 -9.38
CA TRP A 556 17.22 1.34 -8.10
C TRP A 556 16.90 0.20 -7.12
N LEU A 557 15.64 -0.21 -7.00
CA LEU A 557 15.22 -1.31 -6.13
C LEU A 557 15.85 -2.64 -6.55
N GLU A 558 15.86 -2.96 -7.85
CA GLU A 558 16.52 -4.18 -8.35
C GLU A 558 18.00 -4.21 -7.98
N ARG A 559 18.68 -3.06 -8.04
CA ARG A 559 20.09 -2.93 -7.64
C ARG A 559 20.28 -3.09 -6.15
N ALA A 560 19.44 -2.44 -5.34
CA ALA A 560 19.49 -2.57 -3.88
C ALA A 560 19.25 -4.03 -3.45
N ALA A 561 18.33 -4.71 -4.12
CA ALA A 561 18.01 -6.11 -3.88
C ALA A 561 19.16 -7.04 -4.28
N ARG A 562 19.70 -6.92 -5.50
CA ARG A 562 20.64 -7.93 -6.03
C ARG A 562 22.11 -7.62 -5.76
N LEU A 563 22.51 -6.35 -5.76
CA LEU A 563 23.92 -5.99 -5.68
C LEU A 563 24.41 -5.92 -4.23
N ARG A 564 25.35 -6.79 -3.90
CA ARG A 564 26.03 -6.81 -2.59
C ARG A 564 27.01 -5.65 -2.40
N THR A 565 27.31 -4.88 -3.45
CA THR A 565 28.29 -3.78 -3.42
C THR A 565 27.65 -2.42 -3.07
N TYR A 566 28.47 -1.45 -2.66
CA TYR A 566 28.03 -0.14 -2.17
C TYR A 566 27.81 0.91 -3.27
N ILE A 567 28.44 0.74 -4.43
CA ILE A 567 28.39 1.69 -5.55
C ILE A 567 27.00 1.72 -6.20
N SER A 568 26.25 0.62 -6.07
CA SER A 568 24.93 0.46 -6.68
C SER A 568 23.85 1.39 -6.15
N MET A 569 24.03 1.99 -4.97
CA MET A 569 23.02 2.89 -4.39
C MET A 569 23.33 4.39 -4.69
N ASN A 570 24.51 4.70 -5.23
CA ASN A 570 24.97 6.09 -5.41
C ASN A 570 24.45 6.79 -6.68
N THR A 571 23.64 6.11 -7.49
CA THR A 571 23.14 6.67 -8.77
C THR A 571 21.61 6.80 -8.78
N TRP A 572 21.01 6.98 -7.60
CA TRP A 572 19.63 7.41 -7.50
C TRP A 572 19.58 8.91 -7.29
N SER A 573 18.89 9.58 -8.21
CA SER A 573 18.68 11.01 -8.17
C SER A 573 17.22 11.26 -7.84
N ASN A 574 16.93 11.83 -6.67
CA ASN A 574 15.61 12.36 -6.32
C ASN A 574 15.23 13.60 -7.16
N ALA A 575 16.05 14.01 -8.13
CA ALA A 575 15.64 14.98 -9.13
C ALA A 575 14.63 14.30 -10.05
N ARG A 576 13.39 14.24 -9.59
CA ARG A 576 12.26 13.74 -10.34
C ARG A 576 12.12 14.58 -11.61
N PRO A 577 11.88 13.94 -12.76
CA PRO A 577 11.30 14.63 -13.89
C PRO A 577 10.09 15.44 -13.42
N ASN A 578 10.07 16.74 -13.70
CA ASN A 578 8.85 17.53 -13.55
C ASN A 578 8.04 17.44 -14.85
N GLU A 579 6.78 17.89 -14.83
CA GLU A 579 5.91 17.88 -16.02
C GLU A 579 6.50 18.68 -17.20
N ARG A 580 7.35 19.67 -16.92
CA ARG A 580 8.05 20.52 -17.89
C ARG A 580 9.41 19.96 -18.30
N ILE A 581 9.70 18.69 -17.99
CA ILE A 581 10.98 18.10 -18.36
C ILE A 581 11.16 18.27 -19.87
N VAL A 582 10.11 18.00 -20.65
CA VAL A 582 10.06 18.13 -22.11
C VAL A 582 10.35 19.55 -22.62
N ASP A 583 9.97 20.58 -21.87
CA ASP A 583 10.17 21.98 -22.26
C ASP A 583 11.56 22.50 -21.90
N SER A 584 12.28 21.79 -21.03
CA SER A 584 13.56 22.22 -20.47
C SER A 584 14.72 21.31 -20.85
N TRP A 585 14.56 20.39 -21.81
CA TRP A 585 15.58 19.38 -22.13
C TRP A 585 16.94 19.94 -22.54
N GLU A 586 17.00 21.08 -23.23
CA GLU A 586 18.26 21.77 -23.52
C GLU A 586 18.98 22.27 -22.25
N GLN A 587 18.20 22.55 -21.19
CA GLN A 587 18.67 22.96 -19.86
C GLN A 587 18.92 21.77 -18.94
N VAL A 588 18.37 20.58 -19.23
CA VAL A 588 18.75 19.30 -18.61
C VAL A 588 20.12 18.87 -19.17
N ARG A 589 21.13 19.71 -19.03
CA ARG A 589 22.53 19.37 -19.27
C ARG A 589 22.93 18.26 -18.29
N SER A 590 22.75 17.01 -18.71
CA SER A 590 23.07 15.79 -17.99
C SER A 590 22.54 15.79 -16.55
N SER A 591 21.39 15.16 -16.29
CA SER A 591 21.06 14.71 -14.93
C SER A 591 22.08 13.63 -14.53
N SER A 592 23.27 14.07 -14.12
CA SER A 592 24.54 13.35 -14.25
C SER A 592 24.67 12.09 -13.39
N ARG A 593 23.58 11.63 -12.73
CA ARG A 593 23.52 10.46 -11.85
C ARG A 593 22.13 9.78 -11.72
N SER A 594 21.16 9.98 -12.62
CA SER A 594 19.91 9.19 -12.56
C SER A 594 20.06 7.78 -13.16
N THR A 595 19.24 6.82 -12.70
CA THR A 595 19.15 5.44 -13.21
C THR A 595 18.57 5.39 -14.62
N LEU A 596 17.72 6.35 -14.98
CA LEU A 596 17.31 6.66 -16.34
C LEU A 596 17.75 8.09 -16.67
N ARG A 597 18.46 8.29 -17.78
CA ARG A 597 18.76 9.63 -18.29
C ARG A 597 18.06 9.86 -19.60
N LEU A 598 17.70 11.12 -19.81
CA LEU A 598 17.23 11.61 -21.09
C LEU A 598 18.32 12.49 -21.67
N LYS A 599 18.62 12.30 -22.94
CA LYS A 599 19.45 13.19 -23.72
C LYS A 599 18.72 13.49 -25.02
N HIS A 600 18.66 14.77 -25.37
CA HIS A 600 18.13 15.24 -26.63
C HIS A 600 19.29 15.85 -27.42
N ALA A 601 19.53 15.36 -28.63
CA ALA A 601 20.64 15.80 -29.47
C ALA A 601 20.10 16.53 -30.71
N GLY A 602 19.46 17.68 -30.49
CA GLY A 602 18.78 18.42 -31.56
C GLY A 602 17.45 17.77 -31.96
N PRO A 603 16.80 18.20 -33.06
CA PRO A 603 15.47 17.74 -33.47
C PRO A 603 15.40 16.26 -33.89
N ASP A 604 16.54 15.57 -33.95
CA ASP A 604 16.68 14.32 -34.70
C ASP A 604 16.34 13.05 -33.89
N TYR A 605 16.53 13.05 -32.56
CA TYR A 605 16.18 11.89 -31.72
C TYR A 605 16.09 12.20 -30.22
N LEU A 606 15.33 11.36 -29.50
CA LEU A 606 15.33 11.24 -28.05
C LEU A 606 16.14 10.02 -27.62
N ASP A 607 17.20 10.21 -26.83
CA ASP A 607 18.00 9.14 -26.25
C ASP A 607 17.60 8.90 -24.78
N VAL A 608 17.11 7.70 -24.50
CA VAL A 608 16.83 7.21 -23.16
C VAL A 608 17.93 6.23 -22.75
N GLU A 609 18.70 6.64 -21.76
CA GLU A 609 19.82 5.86 -21.26
C GLU A 609 19.44 5.11 -19.97
N ILE A 610 19.50 3.79 -19.99
CA ILE A 610 19.27 2.91 -18.84
C ILE A 610 20.60 2.57 -18.17
N ARG A 611 20.77 3.02 -16.93
CA ARG A 611 21.99 2.80 -16.12
C ARG A 611 21.75 1.86 -14.94
N GLY A 612 22.72 1.02 -14.64
CA GLY A 612 22.86 0.41 -13.32
C GLY A 612 22.36 -1.03 -13.17
N LEU A 613 21.64 -1.60 -14.15
CA LEU A 613 21.30 -3.03 -14.19
C LEU A 613 22.44 -3.88 -14.81
N THR A 614 23.68 -3.44 -14.60
CA THR A 614 24.83 -3.80 -15.41
C THR A 614 25.16 -5.30 -15.38
N LEU A 615 24.76 -6.01 -14.33
CA LEU A 615 24.93 -7.46 -14.20
C LEU A 615 23.73 -8.29 -14.69
N PHE A 616 22.59 -7.68 -15.02
CA PHE A 616 21.34 -8.38 -15.32
C PHE A 616 20.83 -7.98 -16.72
N VAL A 617 21.34 -8.63 -17.77
CA VAL A 617 20.97 -8.24 -19.16
C VAL A 617 19.48 -8.48 -19.40
N GLU A 618 18.91 -9.51 -18.80
CA GLU A 618 17.50 -9.88 -18.92
C GLU A 618 16.56 -8.76 -18.42
N ASP A 619 16.93 -8.09 -17.33
CA ASP A 619 16.12 -6.98 -16.79
C ASP A 619 16.27 -5.71 -17.64
N ILE A 620 17.47 -5.47 -18.18
CA ILE A 620 17.71 -4.39 -19.14
C ILE A 620 16.89 -4.61 -20.40
N GLU A 621 16.92 -5.82 -20.96
CA GLU A 621 16.18 -6.21 -22.15
C GLU A 621 14.67 -5.97 -21.96
N ARG A 622 14.10 -6.42 -20.83
CA ARG A 622 12.68 -6.19 -20.51
C ARG A 622 12.34 -4.71 -20.38
N LEU A 623 13.15 -3.95 -19.64
CA LEU A 623 12.89 -2.52 -19.48
C LEU A 623 13.04 -1.77 -20.79
N ALA A 624 14.02 -2.12 -21.62
CA ALA A 624 14.20 -1.55 -22.95
C ALA A 624 12.98 -1.79 -23.84
N ARG A 625 12.45 -3.03 -23.88
CA ARG A 625 11.21 -3.33 -24.61
C ARG A 625 10.03 -2.50 -24.11
N ILE A 626 9.87 -2.36 -22.79
CA ILE A 626 8.81 -1.54 -22.21
C ILE A 626 8.98 -0.08 -22.63
N VAL A 627 10.18 0.50 -22.47
CA VAL A 627 10.46 1.90 -22.83
C VAL A 627 10.21 2.15 -24.32
N THR A 628 10.69 1.27 -25.21
CA THR A 628 10.42 1.34 -26.65
C THR A 628 8.92 1.37 -26.92
N GLU A 629 8.16 0.44 -26.35
CA GLU A 629 6.72 0.36 -26.58
C GLU A 629 5.98 1.60 -26.06
N LYS A 630 6.40 2.13 -24.92
CA LYS A 630 5.82 3.33 -24.30
C LYS A 630 6.08 4.59 -25.11
N LEU A 631 7.29 4.76 -25.65
CA LEU A 631 7.60 5.86 -26.55
C LEU A 631 6.83 5.73 -27.87
N ARG A 632 6.80 4.53 -28.46
CA ARG A 632 6.10 4.23 -29.71
C ARG A 632 4.60 4.52 -29.66
N THR A 633 3.97 4.20 -28.52
CA THR A 633 2.51 4.31 -28.35
C THR A 633 2.07 5.58 -27.61
N LEU A 634 3.02 6.28 -26.98
CA LEU A 634 2.79 7.41 -26.07
C LEU A 634 1.82 7.09 -24.90
N ASP A 635 1.60 5.80 -24.59
CA ASP A 635 0.76 5.36 -23.47
C ASP A 635 1.60 5.15 -22.20
N PHE A 636 1.93 6.23 -21.50
CA PHE A 636 2.72 6.18 -20.25
C PHE A 636 1.93 5.68 -19.02
N GLY A 637 0.66 5.31 -19.21
CA GLY A 637 -0.29 4.98 -18.15
C GLY A 637 -1.12 6.18 -17.70
N PRO A 638 -2.08 5.95 -16.78
CA PRO A 638 -3.06 6.96 -16.38
C PRO A 638 -2.54 7.96 -15.34
N TRP A 639 -1.36 7.73 -14.77
CA TRP A 639 -0.83 8.53 -13.67
C TRP A 639 -0.05 9.72 -14.17
N GLU A 640 -0.18 10.83 -13.47
CA GLU A 640 0.59 12.05 -13.71
C GLU A 640 1.63 12.25 -12.60
N ALA A 641 2.71 12.99 -12.87
CA ALA A 641 3.76 13.28 -11.89
C ALA A 641 3.23 13.92 -10.58
N GLY A 642 2.05 14.56 -10.64
CA GLY A 642 1.36 15.09 -9.46
C GLY A 642 0.72 14.03 -8.56
N ASP A 643 0.27 12.90 -9.12
CA ASP A 643 -0.41 11.82 -8.40
C ASP A 643 0.55 11.08 -7.46
N ASN A 644 1.82 10.98 -7.87
CA ASN A 644 2.85 10.15 -7.23
C ASN A 644 3.95 10.97 -6.57
N ARG A 645 3.70 12.24 -6.24
CA ARG A 645 4.70 13.14 -5.67
C ARG A 645 5.19 12.64 -4.31
N LEU A 646 6.45 12.21 -4.23
CA LEU A 646 7.10 11.86 -2.97
C LEU A 646 7.79 13.08 -2.36
N GLU A 647 7.35 13.47 -1.17
CA GLU A 647 7.93 14.57 -0.39
C GLU A 647 9.33 14.16 0.12
N THR A 648 10.36 14.95 -0.21
CA THR A 648 11.77 14.67 0.14
C THR A 648 12.41 15.76 0.99
N SER A 649 11.64 16.76 1.42
CA SER A 649 12.15 17.96 2.10
C SER A 649 12.49 17.75 3.57
N ARG A 650 12.01 16.67 4.19
CA ARG A 650 12.20 16.42 5.62
C ARG A 650 13.52 15.71 5.89
N SER A 651 14.12 16.05 7.01
CA SER A 651 15.30 15.37 7.55
C SER A 651 14.95 13.96 8.05
N LEU A 652 15.99 13.13 8.20
CA LEU A 652 15.83 11.78 8.77
C LEU A 652 15.21 11.83 10.17
N ARG A 653 15.67 12.77 11.00
CA ARG A 653 15.14 13.02 12.35
C ARG A 653 13.64 13.34 12.31
N GLU A 654 13.22 14.29 11.49
CA GLU A 654 11.81 14.71 11.39
C GLU A 654 10.90 13.56 10.98
N HIS A 655 11.34 12.72 10.03
CA HIS A 655 10.57 11.53 9.64
C HIS A 655 10.43 10.53 10.80
N VAL A 656 11.52 10.22 11.49
CA VAL A 656 11.47 9.28 12.62
C VAL A 656 10.63 9.87 13.76
N GLU A 657 10.77 11.16 14.08
CA GLU A 657 10.00 11.82 15.13
C GLU A 657 8.51 11.89 14.80
N GLU A 658 8.13 12.20 13.57
CA GLU A 658 6.73 12.16 13.13
C GLU A 658 6.15 10.76 13.28
N ILE A 659 6.86 9.73 12.81
CA ILE A 659 6.43 8.35 12.96
C ILE A 659 6.30 8.00 14.45
N LEU A 660 7.24 8.37 15.30
CA LEU A 660 7.14 8.12 16.74
C LEU A 660 5.95 8.84 17.38
N ARG A 661 5.71 10.08 16.99
CA ARG A 661 4.57 10.84 17.49
C ARG A 661 3.25 10.22 17.04
N GLU A 662 3.14 9.86 15.78
CA GLU A 662 1.95 9.24 15.21
C GLU A 662 1.72 7.83 15.74
N THR A 663 2.76 7.00 15.79
CA THR A 663 2.68 5.55 16.06
C THR A 663 2.95 5.16 17.51
N GLU A 664 3.59 6.01 18.31
CA GLU A 664 3.94 5.71 19.70
C GLU A 664 3.52 6.82 20.67
N GLY A 665 3.05 7.98 20.18
CA GLY A 665 2.65 9.10 21.03
C GLY A 665 3.81 9.75 21.78
N ARG A 666 5.06 9.47 21.39
CA ARG A 666 6.28 9.98 22.05
C ARG A 666 7.13 10.80 21.11
N ARG A 667 8.10 11.52 21.69
CA ARG A 667 9.16 12.24 20.96
C ARG A 667 10.50 11.53 21.12
N LEU A 668 11.46 11.91 20.28
CA LEU A 668 12.87 11.54 20.45
C LEU A 668 13.43 12.17 21.73
N THR A 669 14.37 11.49 22.39
CA THR A 669 15.21 12.18 23.37
C THR A 669 16.19 13.12 22.65
N PRO A 670 16.73 14.15 23.32
CA PRO A 670 17.73 15.03 22.72
C PRO A 670 18.94 14.27 22.15
N GLU A 671 19.40 13.23 22.84
CA GLU A 671 20.55 12.42 22.46
C GLU A 671 20.23 11.54 21.24
N GLN A 672 19.05 10.94 21.20
CA GLN A 672 18.58 10.19 20.02
C GLN A 672 18.45 11.09 18.80
N ALA A 673 17.90 12.30 18.99
CA ALA A 673 17.78 13.29 17.93
C ALA A 673 19.14 13.68 17.35
N GLU A 674 20.14 13.92 18.21
CA GLU A 674 21.50 14.24 17.78
C GLU A 674 22.14 13.08 16.99
N VAL A 675 21.99 11.84 17.45
CA VAL A 675 22.53 10.66 16.73
C VAL A 675 21.85 10.49 15.37
N LEU A 676 20.54 10.70 15.27
CA LEU A 676 19.81 10.64 13.99
C LEU A 676 20.18 11.79 13.05
N ASP A 677 20.42 13.00 13.55
CA ASP A 677 20.97 14.10 12.75
C ASP A 677 22.35 13.72 12.21
N ARG A 678 23.21 13.12 13.04
CA ARG A 678 24.52 12.61 12.60
C ARG A 678 24.37 11.52 11.54
N PHE A 679 23.46 10.55 11.71
CA PHE A 679 23.15 9.55 10.67
C PHE A 679 22.73 10.22 9.36
N GLY A 680 21.89 11.25 9.45
CA GLY A 680 21.46 12.08 8.32
C GLY A 680 22.58 12.87 7.65
N THR A 681 23.76 12.97 8.27
CA THR A 681 24.97 13.58 7.69
C THR A 681 26.05 12.57 7.29
N LEU A 682 25.84 11.26 7.55
CA LEU A 682 26.81 10.23 7.19
C LEU A 682 26.87 10.03 5.67
N GLY A 683 28.09 9.81 5.19
CA GLY A 683 28.39 9.58 3.79
C GLY A 683 28.18 10.81 2.91
N ASN A 684 28.16 10.58 1.60
CA ASN A 684 27.90 11.63 0.62
C ASN A 684 26.39 11.94 0.50
N ALA A 685 26.02 12.93 -0.31
CA ALA A 685 24.62 13.28 -0.59
C ALA A 685 23.74 12.10 -1.03
N HIS A 686 24.32 11.08 -1.67
CA HIS A 686 23.59 9.89 -2.11
C HIS A 686 23.27 8.95 -0.95
N THR A 687 24.23 8.74 -0.04
CA THR A 687 24.00 7.92 1.15
C THR A 687 22.82 8.47 1.93
N ARG A 688 22.79 9.80 2.14
CA ARG A 688 21.67 10.50 2.79
C ARG A 688 20.33 10.25 2.10
N ARG A 689 20.27 10.36 0.77
CA ARG A 689 19.03 10.10 0.00
C ARG A 689 18.54 8.66 0.18
N ASN A 690 19.45 7.68 0.13
CA ASN A 690 19.09 6.28 0.30
C ASN A 690 18.51 5.94 1.67
N LEU A 691 18.96 6.63 2.74
CA LEU A 691 18.39 6.47 4.08
C LEU A 691 16.98 7.05 4.19
N LEU A 692 16.66 8.04 3.36
CA LEU A 692 15.32 8.65 3.29
C LEU A 692 14.37 7.87 2.38
N THR A 693 14.88 6.97 1.52
CA THR A 693 14.04 6.22 0.58
C THR A 693 12.91 5.44 1.26
N PRO A 694 13.15 4.71 2.37
CA PRO A 694 12.07 4.00 3.06
C PRO A 694 11.01 4.92 3.68
N PHE A 695 11.31 6.21 3.85
CA PHE A 695 10.40 7.20 4.44
C PHE A 695 9.59 7.99 3.43
N LEU A 696 9.89 7.88 2.13
CA LEU A 696 9.05 8.43 1.09
C LEU A 696 7.62 7.90 1.26
N PRO A 697 6.59 8.69 0.91
CA PRO A 697 5.20 8.30 1.07
C PRO A 697 4.75 7.28 0.02
N TRP A 698 5.45 6.13 -0.08
CA TRP A 698 5.14 5.05 -1.01
C TRP A 698 3.74 4.49 -0.80
N GLU A 699 3.20 4.59 0.43
CA GLU A 699 1.82 4.26 0.75
C GLU A 699 0.79 5.14 0.00
N ARG A 700 1.23 6.23 -0.64
CA ARG A 700 0.41 7.13 -1.46
C ARG A 700 0.62 6.92 -2.97
N GLU A 701 1.61 6.14 -3.38
CA GLU A 701 1.92 5.85 -4.78
C GLU A 701 0.73 5.19 -5.48
N ALA A 702 0.04 5.95 -6.32
CA ALA A 702 -1.19 5.54 -6.98
C ALA A 702 -0.98 4.38 -7.96
N ALA A 703 0.26 4.18 -8.43
CA ALA A 703 0.62 3.08 -9.32
C ALA A 703 0.78 1.74 -8.59
N LEU A 704 0.90 1.74 -7.25
CA LEU A 704 1.08 0.51 -6.49
C LEU A 704 -0.24 -0.18 -6.13
N PRO A 705 -0.26 -1.54 -6.14
CA PRO A 705 -1.36 -2.31 -5.59
C PRO A 705 -1.67 -1.88 -4.14
N PRO A 706 -2.95 -1.82 -3.73
CA PRO A 706 -3.33 -1.45 -2.36
C PRO A 706 -2.64 -2.29 -1.29
N THR A 707 -2.47 -3.59 -1.53
CA THR A 707 -1.77 -4.51 -0.63
C THR A 707 -0.32 -4.09 -0.40
N VAL A 708 0.41 -3.73 -1.46
CA VAL A 708 1.79 -3.25 -1.40
C VAL A 708 1.87 -1.92 -0.65
N ARG A 709 0.96 -0.97 -0.93
CA ARG A 709 0.93 0.33 -0.22
C ARG A 709 0.74 0.19 1.28
N ARG A 710 -0.14 -0.72 1.71
CA ARG A 710 -0.37 -0.99 3.14
C ARG A 710 0.86 -1.59 3.80
N GLU A 711 1.48 -2.59 3.16
CA GLU A 711 2.72 -3.20 3.65
C GLU A 711 3.83 -2.16 3.84
N LEU A 712 3.97 -1.23 2.90
CA LEU A 712 5.00 -0.19 2.95
C LEU A 712 4.84 0.77 4.12
N ARG A 713 3.61 1.06 4.54
CA ARG A 713 3.35 1.82 5.76
C ARG A 713 3.99 1.14 6.98
N PHE A 714 3.81 -0.17 7.14
CA PHE A 714 4.36 -0.91 8.28
C PHE A 714 5.87 -1.03 8.23
N GLN A 715 6.41 -1.27 7.04
CA GLN A 715 7.85 -1.37 6.87
C GLN A 715 8.57 -0.05 7.11
N LYS A 716 7.92 1.08 6.79
CA LYS A 716 8.42 2.42 7.15
C LYS A 716 8.53 2.58 8.67
N GLU A 717 7.55 2.10 9.42
CA GLU A 717 7.60 2.10 10.89
C GLU A 717 8.67 1.15 11.45
N ASP A 718 8.76 -0.07 10.92
CA ASP A 718 9.78 -1.05 11.33
C ASP A 718 11.19 -0.53 11.04
N TYR A 719 11.38 0.10 9.89
CA TYR A 719 12.63 0.76 9.54
C TYR A 719 12.97 1.89 10.52
N ALA A 720 12.00 2.75 10.90
CA ALA A 720 12.19 3.79 11.91
C ALA A 720 12.67 3.21 13.26
N ARG A 721 12.04 2.13 13.73
CA ARG A 721 12.47 1.43 14.97
C ARG A 721 13.85 0.82 14.82
N GLY A 722 14.15 0.27 13.66
CA GLY A 722 15.47 -0.25 13.33
C GLY A 722 16.58 0.81 13.43
N LEU A 723 16.28 2.06 13.04
CA LEU A 723 17.17 3.21 13.20
C LEU A 723 17.29 3.64 14.66
N LEU A 724 16.19 3.66 15.41
CA LEU A 724 16.20 4.01 16.84
C LEU A 724 16.99 3.01 17.67
N GLY A 725 16.74 1.71 17.50
CA GLY A 725 17.53 0.68 18.16
C GLY A 725 19.01 0.69 17.73
N MET A 726 19.33 1.33 16.60
CA MET A 726 20.71 1.59 16.22
C MET A 726 21.28 2.84 16.91
N ALA A 727 20.50 3.92 17.03
CA ALA A 727 20.87 5.09 17.80
C ALA A 727 21.11 4.75 19.27
N ASP A 728 20.24 3.94 19.87
CA ASP A 728 20.41 3.45 21.25
C ASP A 728 21.72 2.67 21.42
N ARG A 729 22.08 1.80 20.45
CA ARG A 729 23.38 1.09 20.49
C ARG A 729 24.59 2.02 20.36
N VAL A 730 24.46 3.15 19.66
CA VAL A 730 25.50 4.19 19.63
C VAL A 730 25.60 4.86 20.99
N LEU A 731 24.47 5.23 21.61
CA LEU A 731 24.41 5.83 22.95
C LEU A 731 24.95 4.88 24.03
N GLU A 732 24.73 3.58 23.90
CA GLU A 732 25.30 2.51 24.75
C GLU A 732 26.81 2.28 24.53
N GLY A 733 27.43 2.97 23.57
CA GLY A 733 28.86 2.84 23.28
C GLY A 733 29.25 1.60 22.47
N ARG A 734 28.30 0.83 21.90
CA ARG A 734 28.61 -0.40 21.16
C ARG A 734 29.42 -0.17 19.88
N TYR A 735 29.42 1.06 19.38
CA TYR A 735 30.18 1.48 18.21
C TYR A 735 31.30 2.46 18.61
N GLY A 736 31.71 2.50 19.88
CA GLY A 736 32.56 3.56 20.43
C GLY A 736 31.74 4.69 21.06
N PRO A 737 32.41 5.71 21.63
CA PRO A 737 31.73 6.79 22.34
C PRO A 737 30.77 7.55 21.41
N PRO A 738 29.59 8.02 21.89
CA PRO A 738 28.58 8.66 21.04
C PRO A 738 29.13 9.84 20.22
N GLU A 739 30.09 10.60 20.74
CA GLU A 739 30.74 11.74 20.10
C GLU A 739 31.63 11.32 18.91
N ALA A 740 32.14 10.09 18.92
CA ALA A 740 33.12 9.58 17.96
C ALA A 740 32.90 8.10 17.62
N PHE A 741 31.63 7.70 17.44
CA PHE A 741 31.31 6.33 17.06
C PHE A 741 31.95 5.97 15.71
N ASP A 742 32.19 4.68 15.48
CA ASP A 742 32.72 4.12 14.23
C ASP A 742 31.74 4.39 13.09
N ARG A 743 31.99 5.50 12.38
CA ARG A 743 31.16 5.97 11.27
C ARG A 743 31.09 4.95 10.14
N ALA A 744 32.18 4.25 9.86
CA ALA A 744 32.22 3.29 8.76
C ALA A 744 31.35 2.07 9.07
N GLU A 745 31.41 1.58 10.31
CA GLU A 745 30.56 0.48 10.76
C GLU A 745 29.08 0.87 10.78
N VAL A 746 28.76 2.04 11.34
CA VAL A 746 27.39 2.55 11.37
C VAL A 746 26.84 2.72 9.94
N GLU A 747 27.61 3.33 9.05
CA GLU A 747 27.22 3.49 7.65
C GLU A 747 26.98 2.14 6.96
N ARG A 748 27.83 1.13 7.22
CA ARG A 748 27.64 -0.25 6.73
C ARG A 748 26.32 -0.85 7.19
N GLN A 749 25.98 -0.73 8.47
CA GLN A 749 24.74 -1.25 9.05
C GLN A 749 23.49 -0.54 8.52
N LEU A 750 23.53 0.79 8.41
CA LEU A 750 22.43 1.57 7.85
C LEU A 750 22.14 1.17 6.40
N ARG A 751 23.18 1.00 5.58
CA ARG A 751 23.06 0.52 4.20
C ARG A 751 22.51 -0.90 4.14
N TYR A 752 22.96 -1.79 5.01
CA TYR A 752 22.42 -3.14 5.11
C TYR A 752 20.91 -3.13 5.38
N ARG A 753 20.43 -2.25 6.28
CA ARG A 753 19.00 -2.09 6.54
C ARG A 753 18.21 -1.60 5.33
N VAL A 754 18.72 -0.63 4.56
CA VAL A 754 18.07 -0.18 3.32
C VAL A 754 17.96 -1.33 2.32
N LYS A 755 19.01 -2.14 2.18
CA LYS A 755 18.99 -3.34 1.31
C LYS A 755 18.02 -4.39 1.79
N GLN A 756 17.93 -4.64 3.10
CA GLN A 756 16.94 -5.55 3.67
C GLN A 756 15.53 -5.05 3.37
N TRP A 757 15.25 -3.77 3.64
CA TRP A 757 13.96 -3.15 3.34
C TRP A 757 13.58 -3.31 1.85
N ALA A 758 14.48 -2.99 0.93
CA ALA A 758 14.24 -3.11 -0.51
C ALA A 758 13.99 -4.56 -0.99
N ARG A 759 14.43 -5.57 -0.23
CA ARG A 759 14.22 -7.00 -0.52
C ARG A 759 12.96 -7.57 0.10
N SER A 760 12.56 -7.04 1.25
CA SER A 760 11.51 -7.63 2.07
C SER A 760 10.11 -7.14 1.68
N ASN A 761 9.98 -6.44 0.55
CA ASN A 761 8.76 -5.73 0.20
C ASN A 761 8.33 -5.96 -1.24
N GLY A 762 7.03 -5.81 -1.50
CA GLY A 762 6.46 -5.93 -2.84
C GLY A 762 6.55 -4.64 -3.67
N LEU A 763 7.32 -3.64 -3.24
CA LEU A 763 7.41 -2.34 -3.93
C LEU A 763 8.04 -2.50 -5.31
N ARG A 764 9.10 -3.31 -5.40
CA ARG A 764 9.84 -3.55 -6.64
C ARG A 764 8.95 -4.23 -7.67
N GLU A 765 8.27 -5.30 -7.28
CA GLU A 765 7.34 -6.06 -8.10
C GLU A 765 6.15 -5.19 -8.53
N GLY A 766 5.58 -4.42 -7.60
CA GLY A 766 4.48 -3.51 -7.88
C GLY A 766 4.86 -2.39 -8.85
N LEU A 767 6.05 -1.79 -8.67
CA LEU A 767 6.55 -0.77 -9.59
C LEU A 767 6.78 -1.34 -10.99
N PHE A 768 7.43 -2.51 -11.11
CA PHE A 768 7.64 -3.16 -12.41
C PHE A 768 6.32 -3.39 -13.14
N ALA A 769 5.35 -3.99 -12.43
CA ALA A 769 4.06 -4.30 -13.02
C ALA A 769 3.29 -3.05 -13.44
N SER A 770 3.49 -1.92 -12.74
CA SER A 770 2.91 -0.64 -13.13
C SER A 770 3.50 -0.05 -14.43
N LEU A 771 4.69 -0.49 -14.87
CA LEU A 771 5.34 0.04 -16.09
C LEU A 771 4.66 -0.44 -17.38
N LEU A 772 3.76 -1.42 -17.31
CA LEU A 772 3.13 -2.01 -18.48
C LEU A 772 1.83 -1.29 -18.87
N PRO A 773 1.39 -1.40 -20.14
CA PRO A 773 0.09 -0.86 -20.57
C PRO A 773 -1.07 -1.52 -19.81
N ARG A 774 -2.13 -0.75 -19.51
CA ARG A 774 -3.40 -1.34 -19.08
C ARG A 774 -4.08 -1.99 -20.28
N ARG A 775 -4.65 -3.19 -20.08
CA ARG A 775 -5.49 -3.82 -21.11
C ARG A 775 -6.69 -2.93 -21.41
N GLU A 776 -7.04 -2.82 -22.70
CA GLU A 776 -8.12 -1.94 -23.20
C GLU A 776 -9.48 -2.14 -22.52
N ALA A 777 -9.75 -3.33 -21.97
CA ALA A 777 -10.95 -3.64 -21.21
C ALA A 777 -11.17 -2.73 -19.97
N GLU A 778 -10.13 -2.02 -19.51
CA GLU A 778 -10.18 -1.12 -18.35
C GLU A 778 -10.26 0.37 -18.71
N ARG A 779 -10.15 0.75 -20.00
CA ARG A 779 -10.18 2.16 -20.44
C ARG A 779 -11.57 2.80 -20.42
N SER A 780 -12.65 2.03 -20.21
CA SER A 780 -14.05 2.50 -20.30
C SER A 780 -14.60 3.19 -19.05
N ALA A 781 -13.77 3.56 -18.07
CA ALA A 781 -14.21 4.26 -16.86
C ALA A 781 -14.39 5.78 -17.09
N SER A 782 -15.42 6.16 -17.85
CA SER A 782 -15.93 7.55 -17.93
C SER A 782 -16.67 7.97 -16.65
N PHE A 783 -16.93 9.28 -16.52
CA PHE A 783 -17.34 10.02 -15.31
C PHE A 783 -18.61 9.52 -14.59
N ALA A 784 -19.42 8.70 -15.26
CA ALA A 784 -20.38 7.78 -14.67
C ALA A 784 -20.61 6.66 -15.70
N PRO A 785 -20.71 5.37 -15.30
CA PRO A 785 -21.21 4.37 -16.23
C PRO A 785 -22.57 4.83 -16.75
N ALA A 786 -22.73 4.84 -18.08
CA ALA A 786 -23.95 5.26 -18.74
C ALA A 786 -25.16 4.58 -18.09
N ARG A 787 -26.04 5.37 -17.46
CA ARG A 787 -27.31 4.86 -16.96
C ARG A 787 -28.31 4.81 -18.11
N ARG A 788 -29.03 3.70 -18.24
CA ARG A 788 -30.34 3.72 -18.90
C ARG A 788 -31.31 4.35 -17.92
N GLY A 789 -31.71 5.61 -18.13
CA GLY A 789 -32.89 6.13 -17.42
C GLY A 789 -34.11 5.27 -17.76
N ALA A 790 -35.04 5.05 -16.83
CA ALA A 790 -36.22 4.21 -17.05
C ALA A 790 -37.12 4.66 -18.24
N ALA A 791 -36.90 5.86 -18.78
CA ALA A 791 -37.54 6.39 -19.98
C ALA A 791 -36.70 6.22 -21.28
N ALA A 792 -35.88 5.16 -21.35
CA ALA A 792 -34.90 4.95 -22.43
C ALA A 792 -35.52 4.37 -23.72
N SER A 793 -36.34 5.15 -24.42
CA SER A 793 -36.48 5.09 -25.87
C SER A 793 -37.51 6.14 -26.32
N GLY A 794 -37.04 7.37 -26.54
CA GLY A 794 -37.87 8.42 -27.13
C GLY A 794 -37.02 9.59 -27.60
N PRO A 795 -37.36 10.21 -28.76
CA PRO A 795 -36.67 11.39 -29.24
C PRO A 795 -36.76 12.51 -28.19
N VAL A 796 -35.69 13.28 -28.04
CA VAL A 796 -35.73 14.51 -27.22
C VAL A 796 -36.77 15.44 -27.84
N PRO A 797 -37.75 15.96 -27.09
CA PRO A 797 -38.68 16.94 -27.63
C PRO A 797 -37.90 18.11 -28.26
N VAL A 798 -38.25 18.52 -29.47
CA VAL A 798 -37.58 19.63 -30.20
C VAL A 798 -37.52 20.91 -29.36
N SER A 799 -38.51 21.12 -28.49
CA SER A 799 -38.54 22.22 -27.52
C SER A 799 -37.41 22.18 -26.48
N SER A 800 -36.93 20.99 -26.09
CA SER A 800 -35.87 20.79 -25.10
C SER A 800 -34.46 21.01 -25.70
N GLU A 801 -34.25 20.70 -26.99
CA GLU A 801 -33.01 21.04 -27.69
C GLU A 801 -32.87 22.56 -27.86
N ARG A 802 -33.92 23.23 -28.35
CA ARG A 802 -33.93 24.69 -28.49
C ARG A 802 -33.65 25.37 -27.15
N LEU A 803 -34.32 24.90 -26.10
CA LEU A 803 -34.08 25.36 -24.73
C LEU A 803 -32.62 25.19 -24.31
N ALA A 804 -32.00 24.03 -24.58
CA ALA A 804 -30.63 23.77 -24.19
C ALA A 804 -29.63 24.70 -24.87
N ARG A 805 -29.80 24.96 -26.17
CA ARG A 805 -28.99 25.92 -26.93
C ARG A 805 -29.19 27.35 -26.41
N GLU A 806 -30.43 27.77 -26.18
CA GLU A 806 -30.74 29.11 -25.65
C GLU A 806 -30.16 29.36 -24.24
N VAL A 807 -30.17 28.33 -23.39
CA VAL A 807 -29.60 28.38 -22.03
C VAL A 807 -28.08 28.36 -22.10
N PHE A 808 -27.47 27.51 -22.94
CA PHE A 808 -26.02 27.46 -23.11
C PHE A 808 -25.45 28.81 -23.53
N GLU A 809 -26.01 29.45 -24.55
CA GLU A 809 -25.55 30.75 -25.02
C GLU A 809 -25.68 31.83 -23.93
N ALA A 810 -26.83 31.87 -23.24
CA ALA A 810 -27.06 32.83 -22.16
C ALA A 810 -26.04 32.70 -21.01
N VAL A 811 -25.62 31.48 -20.69
CA VAL A 811 -24.63 31.21 -19.65
C VAL A 811 -23.21 31.47 -20.14
N ARG A 812 -22.89 31.12 -21.39
CA ARG A 812 -21.60 31.38 -22.02
C ARG A 812 -21.30 32.87 -22.11
N GLU A 813 -22.26 33.67 -22.58
CA GLU A 813 -22.15 35.13 -22.61
C GLU A 813 -21.94 35.72 -21.21
N ALA A 814 -22.69 35.24 -20.22
CA ALA A 814 -22.55 35.65 -18.82
C ALA A 814 -21.16 35.31 -18.23
N ALA A 815 -20.61 34.14 -18.55
CA ALA A 815 -19.28 33.73 -18.12
C ALA A 815 -18.18 34.59 -18.78
N LEU A 816 -18.33 34.89 -20.07
CA LEU A 816 -17.42 35.78 -20.81
C LEU A 816 -17.41 37.20 -20.24
N GLU A 817 -18.59 37.76 -19.97
CA GLU A 817 -18.73 39.09 -19.38
C GLU A 817 -18.13 39.15 -17.97
N ARG A 818 -18.35 38.11 -17.16
CA ARG A 818 -17.76 38.02 -15.82
C ARG A 818 -16.24 37.93 -15.88
N SER A 819 -15.69 37.09 -16.76
CA SER A 819 -14.24 36.97 -16.97
C SER A 819 -13.65 38.32 -17.41
N ARG A 820 -14.33 39.04 -18.31
CA ARG A 820 -13.94 40.39 -18.74
C ARG A 820 -13.88 41.38 -17.58
N ARG A 821 -14.93 41.49 -16.76
CA ARG A 821 -14.94 42.37 -15.57
C ARG A 821 -13.86 42.02 -14.56
N THR A 822 -13.56 40.74 -14.41
CA THR A 822 -12.50 40.27 -13.51
C THR A 822 -11.12 40.65 -14.04
N LEU A 823 -10.90 40.56 -15.35
CA LEU A 823 -9.67 40.99 -16.00
C LEU A 823 -9.47 42.51 -15.95
N GLU A 824 -10.53 43.32 -15.97
CA GLU A 824 -10.46 44.78 -15.87
C GLU A 824 -9.90 45.26 -14.51
N VAL A 825 -10.10 44.50 -13.44
CA VAL A 825 -9.65 44.86 -12.08
C VAL A 825 -8.37 44.13 -11.64
N LEU A 826 -7.90 43.14 -12.40
CA LEU A 826 -6.70 42.37 -12.07
C LEU A 826 -5.45 42.98 -12.72
N PRO A 827 -4.34 43.15 -11.97
CA PRO A 827 -3.07 43.54 -12.56
C PRO A 827 -2.54 42.45 -13.50
N PRO A 828 -1.70 42.79 -14.49
CA PRO A 828 -1.01 41.81 -15.33
C PRO A 828 -0.22 40.79 -14.49
N GLY A 829 -0.34 39.51 -14.83
CA GLY A 829 0.35 38.42 -14.14
C GLY A 829 -0.28 37.04 -14.43
N PRO A 830 0.23 35.96 -13.78
CA PRO A 830 -0.17 34.59 -14.09
C PRO A 830 -1.67 34.31 -13.95
N VAL A 831 -2.34 34.99 -13.01
CA VAL A 831 -3.80 34.88 -12.80
C VAL A 831 -4.56 35.54 -13.95
N ALA A 832 -4.12 36.71 -14.41
CA ALA A 832 -4.70 37.38 -15.56
C ALA A 832 -4.49 36.57 -16.85
N ASP A 833 -3.33 35.92 -17.00
CA ASP A 833 -3.03 35.06 -18.15
C ASP A 833 -3.90 33.80 -18.18
N ALA A 834 -4.08 33.14 -17.03
CA ALA A 834 -4.99 32.01 -16.90
C ALA A 834 -6.44 32.41 -17.22
N LEU A 835 -6.90 33.58 -16.79
CA LEU A 835 -8.24 34.10 -17.12
C LEU A 835 -8.40 34.46 -18.59
N ARG A 836 -7.38 35.02 -19.25
CA ARG A 836 -7.39 35.28 -20.70
C ARG A 836 -7.48 33.97 -21.50
N GLU A 837 -6.75 32.95 -21.08
CA GLU A 837 -6.82 31.62 -21.68
C GLU A 837 -8.20 30.98 -21.47
N GLY A 838 -8.74 31.04 -20.24
CA GLY A 838 -10.11 30.62 -19.97
C GLY A 838 -11.13 31.38 -20.83
N GLN A 839 -10.94 32.67 -21.06
CA GLN A 839 -11.80 33.48 -21.93
C GLN A 839 -11.75 33.02 -23.39
N ARG A 840 -10.58 32.62 -23.91
CA ARG A 840 -10.45 32.03 -25.26
C ARG A 840 -11.26 30.73 -25.36
N ARG A 841 -11.05 29.79 -24.43
CA ARG A 841 -11.78 28.52 -24.40
C ARG A 841 -13.30 28.70 -24.29
N LEU A 842 -13.75 29.69 -23.51
CA LEU A 842 -15.17 30.03 -23.39
C LEU A 842 -15.77 30.56 -24.71
N ARG A 843 -15.00 31.31 -25.52
CA ARG A 843 -15.46 31.76 -26.84
C ARG A 843 -15.62 30.60 -27.80
N ASP A 844 -14.69 29.65 -27.74
CA ASP A 844 -14.66 28.48 -28.60
C ASP A 844 -15.61 27.37 -28.13
N ALA A 845 -16.15 27.48 -26.90
CA ALA A 845 -17.01 26.48 -26.31
C ALA A 845 -18.30 26.29 -27.13
N ARG A 846 -18.64 25.03 -27.41
CA ARG A 846 -19.85 24.64 -28.17
C ARG A 846 -20.70 23.63 -27.40
N LEU A 847 -22.02 23.73 -27.50
CA LEU A 847 -22.93 22.71 -26.98
C LEU A 847 -23.06 21.55 -27.97
N GLU A 848 -22.87 20.33 -27.49
CA GLU A 848 -23.15 19.09 -28.20
C GLU A 848 -24.25 18.31 -27.46
N LEU A 849 -25.37 18.03 -28.13
CA LEU A 849 -26.42 17.19 -27.55
C LEU A 849 -26.17 15.75 -27.96
N THR A 850 -25.91 14.89 -26.99
CA THR A 850 -25.68 13.47 -27.27
C THR A 850 -27.02 12.73 -27.27
N PRO A 851 -27.24 11.79 -28.22
CA PRO A 851 -28.44 10.95 -28.21
C PRO A 851 -28.46 9.96 -27.04
N ALA A 852 -27.37 9.90 -26.25
CA ALA A 852 -27.22 9.02 -25.12
C ALA A 852 -28.37 9.16 -24.13
N GLY A 853 -28.91 8.02 -23.71
CA GLY A 853 -30.01 7.95 -22.75
C GLY A 853 -29.66 8.40 -21.33
N GLY A 854 -28.38 8.67 -21.06
CA GLY A 854 -27.84 9.02 -19.74
C GLY A 854 -28.20 10.43 -19.28
N VAL A 855 -28.28 10.58 -17.95
CA VAL A 855 -28.33 11.89 -17.27
C VAL A 855 -26.89 12.37 -17.11
N GLU A 856 -26.34 12.97 -18.17
CA GLU A 856 -24.95 13.40 -18.25
C GLU A 856 -24.80 14.82 -18.78
N ALA A 857 -23.82 15.53 -18.23
CA ALA A 857 -23.27 16.77 -18.76
C ALA A 857 -21.75 16.73 -18.52
N GLU A 858 -20.94 17.01 -19.53
CA GLU A 858 -19.47 17.04 -19.40
C GLU A 858 -18.82 18.11 -20.26
N ALA A 859 -17.80 18.77 -19.73
CA ALA A 859 -16.84 19.56 -20.50
C ALA A 859 -15.77 18.65 -21.13
N GLY A 860 -15.82 18.50 -22.46
CA GLY A 860 -14.83 17.78 -23.25
C GLY A 860 -13.52 18.56 -23.40
N ALA A 861 -12.42 17.81 -23.57
CA ALA A 861 -11.09 18.39 -23.83
C ALA A 861 -11.03 19.20 -25.14
N ASP A 862 -11.94 18.92 -26.08
CA ASP A 862 -12.13 19.61 -27.36
C ASP A 862 -12.95 20.90 -27.25
N GLY A 863 -13.25 21.37 -26.04
CA GLY A 863 -14.04 22.57 -25.80
C GLY A 863 -15.54 22.39 -26.00
N ARG A 864 -16.03 21.16 -26.23
CA ARG A 864 -17.46 20.88 -26.33
C ARG A 864 -18.05 20.59 -24.96
N VAL A 865 -19.18 21.21 -24.63
CA VAL A 865 -20.01 20.82 -23.49
C VAL A 865 -21.05 19.83 -23.99
N ARG A 866 -20.90 18.56 -23.64
CA ARG A 866 -21.81 17.48 -24.06
C ARG A 866 -22.95 17.36 -23.07
N VAL A 867 -24.18 17.30 -23.54
CA VAL A 867 -25.39 17.10 -22.72
C VAL A 867 -26.19 15.93 -23.25
N GLY A 868 -26.42 14.94 -22.39
CA GLY A 868 -27.22 13.77 -22.73
C GLY A 868 -28.71 14.06 -22.82
N ALA A 869 -29.38 13.42 -23.79
CA ALA A 869 -30.83 13.41 -23.92
C ALA A 869 -31.55 13.00 -22.63
N GLY A 870 -30.95 12.13 -21.81
CA GLY A 870 -31.49 11.73 -20.52
C GLY A 870 -31.58 12.87 -19.51
N LEU A 871 -30.60 13.78 -19.49
CA LEU A 871 -30.61 14.94 -18.58
C LEU A 871 -31.79 15.87 -18.87
N LEU A 872 -32.06 16.13 -20.16
CA LEU A 872 -33.17 16.98 -20.58
C LEU A 872 -34.53 16.37 -20.20
N ARG A 873 -34.69 15.06 -20.38
CA ARG A 873 -35.91 14.34 -19.95
C ARG A 873 -36.10 14.32 -18.44
N GLU A 874 -35.01 14.17 -17.68
CA GLU A 874 -35.04 14.19 -16.23
C GLU A 874 -35.47 15.58 -15.71
N LEU A 875 -34.93 16.65 -16.29
CA LEU A 875 -35.36 18.03 -16.03
C LEU A 875 -36.85 18.23 -16.32
N ASP A 876 -37.33 17.73 -17.47
CA ASP A 876 -38.74 17.80 -17.84
C ASP A 876 -39.63 17.03 -16.87
N THR A 877 -39.19 15.85 -16.43
CA THR A 877 -39.91 15.00 -15.47
C THR A 877 -40.07 15.68 -14.13
N ARG A 878 -39.00 16.28 -13.59
CA ARG A 878 -39.07 17.03 -12.32
C ARG A 878 -39.93 18.28 -12.42
N ALA A 879 -39.86 18.98 -13.55
CA ALA A 879 -40.67 20.17 -13.78
C ALA A 879 -42.19 19.86 -13.73
N ARG A 880 -42.63 18.62 -14.02
CA ARG A 880 -44.04 18.24 -13.91
C ARG A 880 -44.58 18.33 -12.47
N GLY A 881 -43.72 18.17 -11.47
CA GLY A 881 -44.06 18.35 -10.06
C GLY A 881 -44.16 19.82 -9.60
N LEU A 882 -43.98 20.77 -10.51
CA LEU A 882 -44.14 22.21 -10.28
C LEU A 882 -45.44 22.72 -10.91
N ARG A 883 -45.91 23.86 -10.42
CA ARG A 883 -47.07 24.54 -11.03
C ARG A 883 -46.74 24.92 -12.47
N PRO A 884 -47.69 24.84 -13.43
CA PRO A 884 -47.43 25.09 -14.85
C PRO A 884 -46.63 26.37 -15.14
N GLU A 885 -46.90 27.44 -14.41
CA GLU A 885 -46.23 28.74 -14.48
C GLU A 885 -44.76 28.72 -14.01
N GLU A 886 -44.39 27.81 -13.10
CA GLU A 886 -43.04 27.70 -12.55
C GLU A 886 -42.10 26.82 -13.41
N ARG A 887 -42.68 25.96 -14.25
CA ARG A 887 -41.93 24.95 -15.04
C ARG A 887 -40.88 25.55 -15.97
N PRO A 888 -41.18 26.60 -16.76
CA PRO A 888 -40.20 27.17 -17.69
C PRO A 888 -39.02 27.81 -16.97
N ALA A 889 -39.28 28.54 -15.88
CA ALA A 889 -38.25 29.16 -15.06
C ALA A 889 -37.35 28.11 -14.41
N PHE A 890 -37.93 27.06 -13.83
CA PHE A 890 -37.17 25.97 -13.23
C PHE A 890 -36.24 25.27 -14.23
N ARG A 891 -36.76 24.86 -15.41
CA ARG A 891 -35.95 24.16 -16.43
C ARG A 891 -34.77 25.01 -16.89
N ARG A 892 -35.00 26.28 -17.19
CA ARG A 892 -33.97 27.24 -17.61
C ARG A 892 -32.88 27.40 -16.56
N ARG A 893 -33.27 27.56 -15.30
CA ARG A 893 -32.33 27.86 -14.20
C ARG A 893 -31.57 26.63 -13.73
N ALA A 894 -32.23 25.47 -13.66
CA ALA A 894 -31.60 24.20 -13.32
C ALA A 894 -30.59 23.79 -14.41
N LEU A 895 -30.99 23.80 -15.69
CA LEU A 895 -30.07 23.54 -16.80
C LEU A 895 -28.96 24.59 -16.88
N GLY A 896 -29.29 25.87 -16.65
CA GLY A 896 -28.33 26.96 -16.65
C GLY A 896 -27.25 26.77 -15.58
N LEU A 897 -27.63 26.31 -14.38
CA LEU A 897 -26.67 26.00 -13.31
C LEU A 897 -25.73 24.84 -13.70
N VAL A 898 -26.25 23.79 -14.33
CA VAL A 898 -25.44 22.66 -14.82
C VAL A 898 -24.46 23.12 -15.91
N LEU A 899 -24.96 23.83 -16.93
CA LEU A 899 -24.11 24.31 -18.01
C LEU A 899 -23.07 25.34 -17.55
N ALA A 900 -23.41 26.16 -16.56
CA ALA A 900 -22.46 27.12 -15.97
C ALA A 900 -21.34 26.43 -15.21
N HIS A 901 -21.61 25.29 -14.59
CA HIS A 901 -20.61 24.45 -13.94
C HIS A 901 -19.65 23.83 -14.97
N GLU A 902 -20.17 23.24 -16.05
CA GLU A 902 -19.34 22.68 -17.12
C GLU A 902 -18.49 23.77 -17.81
N LEU A 903 -19.06 24.95 -18.08
CA LEU A 903 -18.31 26.07 -18.64
C LEU A 903 -17.22 26.60 -17.69
N ALA A 904 -17.40 26.50 -16.38
CA ALA A 904 -16.34 26.82 -15.43
C ALA A 904 -15.14 25.85 -15.57
N HIS A 905 -15.40 24.57 -15.84
CA HIS A 905 -14.37 23.59 -16.16
C HIS A 905 -13.69 23.89 -17.50
N THR A 906 -14.46 24.23 -18.54
CA THR A 906 -13.92 24.69 -19.84
C THR A 906 -13.01 25.91 -19.66
N ALA A 907 -13.35 26.82 -18.75
CA ALA A 907 -12.55 27.99 -18.40
C ALA A 907 -11.29 27.69 -17.55
N GLY A 908 -11.03 26.42 -17.21
CA GLY A 908 -9.84 25.98 -16.47
C GLY A 908 -10.03 25.82 -14.96
N THR A 909 -11.26 25.94 -14.44
CA THR A 909 -11.53 25.69 -13.01
C THR A 909 -11.49 24.19 -12.73
N ARG A 910 -10.48 23.71 -11.98
CA ARG A 910 -10.35 22.27 -11.68
C ARG A 910 -11.15 21.81 -10.45
N ALA A 911 -11.38 22.70 -9.49
CA ALA A 911 -12.03 22.33 -8.23
C ALA A 911 -13.56 22.42 -8.34
N GLU A 912 -14.25 21.32 -8.03
CA GLU A 912 -15.72 21.19 -8.11
C GLU A 912 -16.47 22.27 -7.33
N ARG A 913 -16.02 22.59 -6.10
CA ARG A 913 -16.65 23.66 -5.28
C ARG A 913 -16.42 25.06 -5.85
N ALA A 914 -15.30 25.26 -6.54
CA ALA A 914 -15.03 26.52 -7.23
C ALA A 914 -15.88 26.64 -8.49
N ALA A 915 -16.05 25.55 -9.25
CA ALA A 915 -16.96 25.47 -10.38
C ALA A 915 -18.41 25.71 -9.97
N ASP A 916 -18.88 25.12 -8.86
CA ASP A 916 -20.21 25.39 -8.30
C ASP A 916 -20.41 26.87 -7.90
N ALA A 917 -19.40 27.49 -7.29
CA ALA A 917 -19.48 28.90 -6.92
C ALA A 917 -19.49 29.80 -8.17
N GLU A 918 -18.65 29.50 -9.15
CA GLU A 918 -18.60 30.19 -10.43
C GLU A 918 -19.91 30.05 -11.19
N ALA A 919 -20.50 28.85 -11.20
CA ALA A 919 -21.78 28.57 -11.83
C ALA A 919 -22.91 29.45 -11.28
N VAL A 920 -22.96 29.62 -9.96
CA VAL A 920 -23.95 30.50 -9.30
C VAL A 920 -23.71 31.98 -9.66
N HIS A 921 -22.46 32.43 -9.71
CA HIS A 921 -22.13 33.80 -10.11
C HIS A 921 -22.46 34.07 -11.58
N THR A 922 -22.14 33.13 -12.47
CA THR A 922 -22.47 33.20 -13.89
C THR A 922 -23.98 33.23 -14.07
N LEU A 923 -24.73 32.37 -13.36
CA LEU A 923 -26.19 32.38 -13.45
C LEU A 923 -26.79 33.70 -12.96
N ARG A 924 -26.25 34.30 -11.88
CA ARG A 924 -26.67 35.62 -11.36
C ARG A 924 -26.58 36.71 -12.42
N VAL A 925 -25.48 36.75 -13.18
CA VAL A 925 -25.26 37.80 -14.19
C VAL A 925 -25.89 37.47 -15.54
N SER A 926 -26.36 36.22 -15.72
CA SER A 926 -27.12 35.83 -16.89
C SER A 926 -28.56 36.34 -16.84
N ARG A 927 -29.20 36.47 -18.01
CA ARG A 927 -30.63 36.75 -18.13
C ARG A 927 -31.53 35.69 -17.45
N LEU A 928 -30.99 34.52 -17.11
CA LEU A 928 -31.73 33.43 -16.46
C LEU A 928 -31.99 33.70 -14.97
N ALA A 929 -31.34 34.69 -14.36
CA ALA A 929 -31.65 35.14 -13.00
C ALA A 929 -33.00 35.87 -12.92
N ARG A 930 -33.52 36.39 -14.03
CA ARG A 930 -34.78 37.13 -14.08
C ARG A 930 -35.96 36.20 -14.26
N VAL A 931 -36.90 36.25 -13.33
CA VAL A 931 -38.22 35.60 -13.42
C VAL A 931 -39.26 36.71 -13.34
N ASP A 932 -40.08 36.82 -14.38
CA ASP A 932 -41.07 37.90 -14.55
C ASP A 932 -40.44 39.31 -14.51
N GLY A 933 -39.24 39.45 -15.10
CA GLY A 933 -38.50 40.72 -15.15
C GLY A 933 -37.76 41.09 -13.86
N VAL A 934 -37.95 40.34 -12.77
CA VAL A 934 -37.32 40.59 -11.47
C VAL A 934 -36.17 39.62 -11.24
N ASP A 935 -35.01 40.14 -10.81
CA ASP A 935 -33.88 39.31 -10.39
C ASP A 935 -34.27 38.48 -9.16
N ARG A 936 -34.38 37.15 -9.32
CA ARG A 936 -34.69 36.23 -8.22
C ARG A 936 -33.49 35.34 -7.92
N PRO A 937 -33.06 35.20 -6.65
CA PRO A 937 -32.03 34.23 -6.27
C PRO A 937 -32.52 32.80 -6.51
N LEU A 938 -31.58 31.86 -6.67
CA LEU A 938 -31.93 30.43 -6.71
C LEU A 938 -32.51 30.06 -5.35
N ASN A 939 -33.75 29.62 -5.32
CA ASN A 939 -34.39 29.20 -4.08
C ASN A 939 -33.89 27.80 -3.67
N ARG A 940 -34.13 27.41 -2.41
CA ARG A 940 -33.66 26.13 -1.87
C ARG A 940 -34.23 24.92 -2.64
N ARG A 941 -35.46 25.02 -3.16
CA ARG A 941 -36.10 23.96 -3.94
C ARG A 941 -35.38 23.78 -5.28
N GLU A 942 -35.06 24.86 -5.99
CA GLU A 942 -34.34 24.83 -7.26
C GLU A 942 -32.94 24.21 -7.10
N LEU A 943 -32.19 24.59 -6.07
CA LEU A 943 -30.88 24.00 -5.78
C LEU A 943 -30.97 22.50 -5.49
N ARG A 944 -31.92 22.12 -4.62
CA ARG A 944 -32.11 20.72 -4.24
C ARG A 944 -32.52 19.87 -5.43
N GLU A 945 -33.47 20.33 -6.23
CA GLU A 945 -33.94 19.59 -7.40
C GLU A 945 -32.87 19.51 -8.50
N THR A 946 -32.06 20.56 -8.67
CA THR A 946 -30.94 20.55 -9.64
C THR A 946 -29.84 19.57 -9.22
N LEU A 947 -29.49 19.53 -7.93
CA LEU A 947 -28.57 18.52 -7.42
C LEU A 947 -29.16 17.11 -7.57
N ALA A 948 -30.44 16.96 -7.25
CA ALA A 948 -31.14 15.69 -7.31
C ALA A 948 -31.23 15.09 -8.73
N LEU A 949 -31.10 15.90 -9.80
CA LEU A 949 -30.96 15.40 -11.19
C LEU A 949 -29.91 14.29 -11.28
N PHE A 950 -28.77 14.53 -10.62
CA PHE A 950 -27.68 13.58 -10.63
C PHE A 950 -27.78 12.59 -9.47
N GLU A 951 -28.31 13.01 -8.32
CA GLU A 951 -28.35 12.17 -7.11
C GLU A 951 -29.41 11.10 -7.09
N ARG A 952 -30.56 11.38 -7.70
CA ARG A 952 -31.73 10.53 -7.66
C ARG A 952 -32.52 10.65 -8.96
N PRO A 953 -31.98 10.25 -10.13
CA PRO A 953 -32.73 10.34 -11.37
C PRO A 953 -34.08 9.63 -11.21
N ALA A 954 -35.13 10.21 -11.77
CA ALA A 954 -36.49 9.70 -11.63
C ALA A 954 -36.56 8.24 -12.12
N GLY A 955 -37.07 7.37 -11.25
CA GLY A 955 -37.14 5.93 -11.52
C GLY A 955 -35.92 5.11 -11.07
N ALA A 956 -34.86 5.72 -10.53
CA ALA A 956 -33.77 4.98 -9.89
C ALA A 956 -34.25 4.31 -8.60
N SER A 957 -33.95 3.02 -8.44
CA SER A 957 -34.25 2.27 -7.23
C SER A 957 -33.53 2.87 -6.02
N TRP A 958 -34.06 2.60 -4.82
CA TRP A 958 -33.48 3.10 -3.57
C TRP A 958 -32.02 2.65 -3.39
N SER A 959 -31.68 1.43 -3.82
CA SER A 959 -30.34 0.86 -3.78
C SER A 959 -29.38 1.52 -4.76
N GLU A 960 -29.79 1.80 -6.01
CA GLU A 960 -28.99 2.56 -6.99
C GLU A 960 -28.67 3.98 -6.54
N ASN A 961 -29.60 4.59 -5.78
CA ASN A 961 -29.42 5.91 -5.17
C ASN A 961 -28.45 5.88 -3.99
N LEU A 962 -28.46 4.82 -3.18
CA LEU A 962 -27.56 4.67 -2.03
C LEU A 962 -26.11 4.44 -2.47
N VAL A 963 -25.87 3.50 -3.39
CA VAL A 963 -24.53 3.20 -3.93
C VAL A 963 -23.91 4.42 -4.60
N TRP A 964 -24.72 5.17 -5.33
CA TRP A 964 -24.26 6.37 -6.00
C TRP A 964 -23.92 7.51 -5.02
N ARG A 965 -24.70 7.67 -3.94
CA ARG A 965 -24.42 8.65 -2.88
C ARG A 965 -23.08 8.39 -2.22
N LEU A 966 -22.75 7.13 -2.00
CA LEU A 966 -21.46 6.72 -1.45
C LEU A 966 -20.30 7.01 -2.42
N ARG A 967 -20.46 6.75 -3.73
CA ARG A 967 -19.44 7.09 -4.74
C ARG A 967 -19.22 8.60 -4.88
N ARG A 968 -20.28 9.41 -4.83
CA ARG A 968 -20.17 10.87 -4.88
C ARG A 968 -19.62 11.49 -3.61
N LEU A 969 -19.74 10.82 -2.45
CA LEU A 969 -19.21 11.33 -1.18
C LEU A 969 -17.71 11.61 -1.24
N ALA A 970 -16.93 10.74 -1.89
CA ALA A 970 -15.48 10.90 -2.02
C ALA A 970 -15.08 12.07 -2.94
N ARG A 971 -15.88 12.34 -3.98
CA ARG A 971 -15.56 13.35 -5.00
C ARG A 971 -16.17 14.73 -4.70
N TYR A 972 -17.37 14.76 -4.12
CA TYR A 972 -18.19 15.95 -3.95
C TYR A 972 -18.54 16.28 -2.49
N GLY A 973 -18.20 15.39 -1.55
CA GLY A 973 -18.73 15.45 -0.19
C GLY A 973 -20.20 15.02 -0.13
N THR A 974 -20.84 15.22 1.02
CA THR A 974 -22.26 14.88 1.19
C THR A 974 -23.12 15.78 0.31
N SER A 975 -24.25 15.27 -0.18
CA SER A 975 -25.25 16.07 -0.91
C SER A 975 -25.70 17.28 -0.11
N SER A 976 -25.90 17.11 1.21
CA SER A 976 -26.18 18.20 2.15
C SER A 976 -25.03 19.22 2.22
N GLY A 977 -23.78 18.77 2.16
CA GLY A 977 -22.60 19.62 2.13
C GLY A 977 -22.47 20.42 0.84
N ARG A 978 -22.77 19.81 -0.32
CA ARG A 978 -22.80 20.48 -1.62
C ARG A 978 -23.99 21.45 -1.73
N GLU A 979 -25.19 21.06 -1.28
CA GLU A 979 -26.35 21.97 -1.14
C GLU A 979 -25.99 23.16 -0.26
N ALA A 980 -25.35 22.93 0.90
CA ALA A 980 -24.92 24.01 1.79
C ALA A 980 -23.85 24.91 1.14
N ALA A 981 -22.93 24.36 0.35
CA ALA A 981 -21.92 25.14 -0.37
C ALA A 981 -22.54 26.01 -1.47
N LEU A 982 -23.45 25.45 -2.27
CA LEU A 982 -24.20 26.19 -3.29
C LEU A 982 -25.09 27.26 -2.66
N ARG A 983 -25.75 26.97 -1.52
CA ARG A 983 -26.51 27.98 -0.77
C ARG A 983 -25.62 29.13 -0.30
N ARG A 984 -24.44 28.84 0.26
CA ARG A 984 -23.47 29.88 0.63
C ARG A 984 -22.97 30.66 -0.59
N ALA A 985 -22.85 30.03 -1.75
CA ALA A 985 -22.51 30.74 -2.99
C ALA A 985 -23.66 31.67 -3.43
N VAL A 986 -24.91 31.22 -3.36
CA VAL A 986 -26.10 32.06 -3.66
C VAL A 986 -26.20 33.22 -2.67
N ASP A 987 -26.06 32.97 -1.37
CA ASP A 987 -26.12 34.01 -0.35
C ASP A 987 -25.01 35.06 -0.57
N ARG A 988 -23.77 34.63 -0.86
CA ARG A 988 -22.67 35.56 -1.17
C ARG A 988 -22.91 36.33 -2.46
N ALA A 989 -23.40 35.64 -3.50
CA ALA A 989 -23.70 36.26 -4.77
C ALA A 989 -24.85 37.26 -4.66
N TRP A 990 -25.86 37.08 -3.81
CA TRP A 990 -26.98 38.04 -3.71
C TRP A 990 -26.83 39.09 -2.60
N ARG A 991 -26.01 38.85 -1.57
CA ARG A 991 -25.71 39.86 -0.52
C ARG A 991 -24.65 40.89 -0.91
N SER A 992 -23.81 40.58 -1.90
CA SER A 992 -22.73 41.46 -2.36
C SER A 992 -23.19 42.60 -3.28
N SER A 993 -24.49 42.73 -3.55
CA SER A 993 -25.05 43.89 -4.22
C SER A 993 -25.55 44.90 -3.19
N PRO A 994 -25.03 46.14 -3.14
CA PRO A 994 -25.80 47.21 -2.52
C PRO A 994 -27.15 47.31 -3.26
N PRO A 995 -28.28 47.57 -2.57
CA PRO A 995 -29.54 47.81 -3.26
C PRO A 995 -29.32 48.91 -4.28
N ALA A 996 -29.78 48.70 -5.51
CA ALA A 996 -29.80 49.73 -6.53
C ALA A 996 -30.55 50.94 -5.95
N ARG A 997 -29.81 51.99 -5.55
CA ARG A 997 -30.41 53.28 -5.26
C ARG A 997 -30.83 53.85 -6.60
N GLU A 998 -32.10 53.71 -6.92
CA GLU A 998 -32.75 54.52 -7.94
C GLU A 998 -32.65 56.00 -7.52
N GLY A 999 -31.99 56.78 -8.37
CA GLY A 999 -32.18 58.21 -8.60
C GLY A 999 -32.13 59.16 -7.41
N LEU A 1000 -30.97 59.77 -7.16
CA LEU A 1000 -30.87 61.18 -6.77
C LEU A 1000 -29.59 61.80 -7.39
N PRO A 1001 -29.65 63.07 -7.84
CA PRO A 1001 -28.64 63.67 -8.71
C PRO A 1001 -27.37 64.08 -7.97
N LEU A 1002 -26.26 63.99 -8.70
CA LEU A 1002 -24.92 64.45 -8.35
C LEU A 1002 -24.89 65.95 -8.01
N GLU A 1003 -24.51 66.30 -6.79
CA GLU A 1003 -23.86 67.59 -6.49
C GLU A 1003 -22.67 67.44 -5.55
N ARG A 1004 -21.73 68.38 -5.75
CA ARG A 1004 -20.32 68.43 -5.33
C ARG A 1004 -20.09 68.69 -3.84
N ALA A 1005 -18.96 68.20 -3.32
CA ALA A 1005 -17.98 68.83 -2.39
C ALA A 1005 -17.13 67.70 -1.76
N GLY A 1006 -15.83 67.76 -1.51
CA GLY A 1006 -14.97 68.90 -1.21
C GLY A 1006 -14.49 68.84 0.25
N SER A 1007 -13.27 68.34 0.47
CA SER A 1007 -12.31 68.65 1.56
C SER A 1007 -12.54 68.28 3.05
N SER A 1008 -11.39 68.02 3.70
CA SER A 1008 -11.04 68.18 5.14
C SER A 1008 -11.47 67.03 6.09
N GLU A 1009 -10.54 66.25 6.66
CA GLU A 1009 -9.61 66.47 7.80
C GLU A 1009 -10.14 65.85 9.12
N ARG A 1010 -9.18 65.38 9.93
CA ARG A 1010 -9.24 64.72 11.27
C ARG A 1010 -9.05 63.19 11.19
N ALA A 1011 -8.12 62.54 11.90
CA ALA A 1011 -7.38 62.95 13.10
C ALA A 1011 -6.01 62.25 13.19
N ARG A 1012 -4.99 63.00 13.63
CA ARG A 1012 -3.76 62.52 14.26
C ARG A 1012 -3.96 62.55 15.78
N ALA A 1013 -3.60 61.48 16.48
CA ALA A 1013 -3.35 61.54 17.92
C ALA A 1013 -2.43 60.36 18.38
N PHE A 1014 -1.28 60.72 18.95
CA PHE A 1014 -0.36 59.98 19.84
C PHE A 1014 0.34 58.70 19.32
N GLY A 1015 1.63 58.44 19.55
CA GLY A 1015 2.68 59.06 20.38
C GLY A 1015 3.94 58.15 20.37
N GLU A 1016 5.11 58.76 20.54
CA GLU A 1016 6.46 58.19 20.39
C GLU A 1016 6.98 57.35 21.60
N VAL A 1017 7.75 56.27 21.30
CA VAL A 1017 9.15 55.88 21.71
C VAL A 1017 9.58 56.15 23.19
N PRO A 1018 10.37 55.32 23.95
CA PRO A 1018 11.64 54.70 23.52
C PRO A 1018 12.19 53.41 24.20
N ARG A 1019 13.27 52.88 23.59
CA ARG A 1019 14.24 51.88 24.09
C ARG A 1019 15.31 52.52 25.00
N ARG A 1020 15.72 51.85 26.10
CA ARG A 1020 17.12 51.42 26.42
C ARG A 1020 17.34 50.89 27.86
N ALA A 1021 18.17 49.83 27.92
CA ALA A 1021 19.29 49.52 28.84
C ALA A 1021 19.08 49.06 30.31
N PHE A 1022 19.79 47.98 30.68
CA PHE A 1022 20.63 47.68 31.88
C PHE A 1022 21.03 46.18 31.81
N GLY A 1023 22.18 45.61 32.19
CA GLY A 1023 23.48 45.97 32.79
C GLY A 1023 24.23 44.61 32.98
N ARG A 1024 25.47 44.41 32.48
CA ARG A 1024 26.81 44.46 33.15
C ARG A 1024 27.07 43.52 34.34
N GLU A 1025 28.17 42.75 34.21
CA GLU A 1025 29.23 42.33 35.20
C GLU A 1025 29.62 40.83 34.99
N GLY A 1026 30.88 40.38 34.95
CA GLY A 1026 32.21 41.01 35.12
C GLY A 1026 33.37 39.99 34.90
N PHE A 1027 34.57 40.52 34.60
CA PHE A 1027 35.98 40.09 34.89
C PHE A 1027 36.44 38.62 34.75
N GLY A 1028 37.67 38.26 34.32
CA GLY A 1028 38.94 38.95 34.02
C GLY A 1028 39.88 37.96 33.28
N GLU A 1029 40.73 38.41 32.35
CA GLU A 1029 42.19 38.70 32.50
C GLU A 1029 43.15 37.66 31.86
N ARG A 1030 44.08 38.23 31.10
CA ARG A 1030 45.34 37.78 30.42
C ARG A 1030 46.07 36.58 31.06
N SER A 1031 46.80 35.69 30.37
CA SER A 1031 47.98 35.90 29.49
C SER A 1031 48.50 34.52 28.95
N PRO A 1032 49.44 34.48 27.98
CA PRO A 1032 49.91 33.28 27.26
C PRO A 1032 51.18 32.66 27.88
N LEU A 1033 51.58 31.42 27.49
CA LEU A 1033 52.99 30.92 27.39
C LEU A 1033 53.07 29.38 27.11
N ARG A 1034 53.99 29.03 26.19
CA ARG A 1034 54.92 27.87 26.10
C ARG A 1034 54.43 26.41 26.24
N GLY A 1035 54.53 25.66 25.12
CA GLY A 1035 55.68 24.79 24.77
C GLY A 1035 56.13 23.65 25.70
N GLU A 1036 56.21 22.44 25.11
CA GLU A 1036 57.00 21.24 25.52
C GLU A 1036 56.52 20.50 26.78
N GLY A 1037 56.39 19.17 26.88
CA GLY A 1037 56.58 18.04 25.97
C GLY A 1037 56.40 16.76 26.81
N ILE A 1038 55.58 15.80 26.38
CA ILE A 1038 55.61 14.41 26.88
C ILE A 1038 55.38 13.47 25.68
N LEU A 1039 56.41 13.40 24.83
CA LEU A 1039 56.69 12.25 23.96
C LEU A 1039 57.70 11.39 24.74
N GLY A 1040 57.25 10.27 25.29
CA GLY A 1040 58.16 9.40 26.04
C GLY A 1040 57.57 8.16 26.71
N LEU A 1041 56.29 7.83 26.52
CA LEU A 1041 55.69 6.63 27.15
C LEU A 1041 54.78 5.79 26.24
N PHE A 1042 54.76 6.03 24.92
CA PHE A 1042 53.87 5.30 24.00
C PHE A 1042 54.53 4.43 22.92
N GLU A 1043 55.85 4.44 22.75
CA GLU A 1043 56.51 3.64 21.70
C GLU A 1043 56.81 2.18 22.10
N GLY A 1044 56.82 1.86 23.40
CA GLY A 1044 57.06 0.47 23.87
C GLY A 1044 55.88 -0.50 23.65
N ARG A 1045 54.64 -0.01 23.53
CA ARG A 1045 53.44 -0.87 23.40
C ARG A 1045 53.05 -1.19 21.95
N LEU A 1046 53.45 -0.35 20.99
CA LEU A 1046 53.14 -0.54 19.57
C LEU A 1046 54.09 -1.55 18.91
N LEU A 1047 55.37 -1.54 19.25
CA LEU A 1047 56.34 -2.52 18.74
C LEU A 1047 56.10 -3.93 19.30
N ARG A 1048 55.67 -4.07 20.56
CA ARG A 1048 55.30 -5.37 21.15
C ARG A 1048 54.10 -6.02 20.45
N ARG A 1049 53.08 -5.22 20.09
CA ARG A 1049 51.88 -5.69 19.37
C ARG A 1049 52.11 -5.96 17.88
N ALA A 1050 53.12 -5.35 17.27
CA ALA A 1050 53.52 -5.67 15.91
C ALA A 1050 54.30 -7.00 15.86
N ALA A 1051 55.19 -7.24 16.82
CA ALA A 1051 55.92 -8.50 16.96
C ALA A 1051 54.99 -9.69 17.27
N GLU A 1052 54.00 -9.53 18.15
CA GLU A 1052 53.00 -10.57 18.45
C GLU A 1052 52.13 -10.92 17.24
N ARG A 1053 51.79 -9.94 16.38
CA ARG A 1053 51.03 -10.19 15.15
C ARG A 1053 51.87 -10.89 14.08
N SER A 1054 53.17 -10.59 13.99
CA SER A 1054 54.07 -11.26 13.06
C SER A 1054 54.30 -12.73 13.47
N LEU A 1055 54.52 -12.98 14.77
CA LEU A 1055 54.66 -14.34 15.32
C LEU A 1055 53.40 -15.20 15.18
N ARG A 1056 52.20 -14.58 15.27
CA ARG A 1056 50.93 -15.29 15.05
C ARG A 1056 50.73 -15.69 13.59
N ARG A 1057 51.07 -14.80 12.64
CA ARG A 1057 51.03 -15.10 11.20
C ARG A 1057 52.02 -16.18 10.80
N GLU A 1058 53.21 -16.21 11.41
CA GLU A 1058 54.20 -17.24 11.14
C GLU A 1058 53.78 -18.61 11.70
N ARG A 1059 53.07 -18.66 12.85
CA ARG A 1059 52.50 -19.90 13.40
C ARG A 1059 51.30 -20.41 12.62
N GLU A 1060 50.49 -19.52 12.04
CA GLU A 1060 49.36 -19.87 11.17
C GLU A 1060 49.81 -20.31 9.77
N ALA A 1061 50.96 -19.84 9.28
CA ALA A 1061 51.55 -20.29 8.02
C ALA A 1061 52.30 -21.63 8.13
N ARG A 1062 52.68 -22.06 9.34
CA ARG A 1062 53.33 -23.34 9.63
C ARG A 1062 52.35 -24.46 10.03
N ARG A 1063 51.07 -24.13 10.22
CA ARG A 1063 49.97 -25.10 10.40
C ARG A 1063 49.26 -25.27 9.06
#